data_AF-A0A1F9YIN8-F1
#
_entry.id   AF-A0A1F9YIN8-F1
#
_cell.length_a   1.000
_cell.length_b   1.000
_cell.length_c   1.000
_cell.angle_alpha   90.00
_cell.angle_beta   90.00
_cell.angle_gamma   90.00
#
_symmetry.space_group_name_H-M   'P 1'
#
loop_
_entity.id
_entity.type
_entity.pdbx_description
1 polymer ?
#
loop_
_entity_poly.entity_id
_entity_poly.type
_entity_poly.pdbx_seq_one_letter_code
_entity_poly.pdbx_strand_id
1 'polypeptide(L)'
;MRHSARTLLALALVLPGPSWAQSVVTPAVRVPAIVAPAAGAAVSASASIPSLSLSVSAPSLSVAPSLMPALAAPAPGLAAPRAAASPEISASPEGRSPLEAAALPADASETPEAANVRASRFFDQASAYEQLSWESPEALPEGAVHSLRAVQMPAPEGQADDGGGPSYPSRKVKFNGAELPSVVLRPNTSVEALLVEAIDATKTSITLALYEFSSRAILKSLQAAKKRGVKVQIIVDHSNFFPRNEPGADYRRRRSEQLWGLVRDGFDIRVLRGVTKYGIMHNKFAVFDGKMAEFGSYNWSYTAEHSHYENANFSVEKPRVAALSKYWDYLWGLSIPHEHAKNHEWPATIPPPPAQASPSVAFNGIKLPSYLFTPGDKLEDTLVAAIDATRVSIDYAMFSPRSTKVAEALKRAASRGVKVRAVIDESQSKSEYFKPFAEWLALNGVEVKVLAGPNGEESDFPLAEKMHHKFMVLDGKLAETGSANHTKRASMDNHENAHFLNDKTDVAAYLFAFKHMFGVATALPRPESASIPTDEELKRDIESPPDPPPPPPGPPEVPLPAAETLSFNGVALPVSAFRPYEPVERHVVAAIDAAKKTLKIAIYQFEQQAVFDALKRAKARGVKVQVVLDRAHVYTTGTSHEGGPRKPRPMIVELVKGGFDLLLLKGQSSGIMHNKFFVADEKLLEAGSYNYTDQSESDHFENVLFTMDEGRVRHYLEYFQYMREQGEEVDFDKLEEILTRGQEAAPEADSETEAARQAEEGGRKSKFPPPPADPESPVQLNGQSFPRQIFSPQGGIEDALIRAIEAAQATIEIAMFSFYSRKIADALLAAKDRGVKVQLLLDKSQTALSKLDDWFSWHGFEIRLSLGPDDERDPLYQKMHNKFAIFDGKMVETGSFNYSPNAENNSFENANFFDIPALAERYVAFFQRLFQHGFKAPKPRREPTWKNPA
;
A
#
# COMPACT_ATOMS: atom_id res chain seq x y z
N MET A 1 -2.37 -52.86 -4.76
CA MET A 1 -2.11 -54.25 -4.29
C MET A 1 -2.69 -54.41 -2.87
N ARG A 2 -2.87 -55.63 -2.34
CA ARG A 2 -3.57 -55.87 -1.05
C ARG A 2 -2.62 -56.37 0.06
N HIS A 3 -2.97 -56.02 1.31
CA HIS A 3 -2.68 -56.67 2.60
C HIS A 3 -1.24 -57.07 3.00
N SER A 4 -0.81 -56.60 4.18
CA SER A 4 -0.12 -57.32 5.29
C SER A 4 0.52 -56.31 6.26
N ALA A 5 0.53 -56.44 7.59
CA ALA A 5 -0.17 -57.37 8.49
C ALA A 5 -0.31 -56.78 9.92
N ARG A 6 -1.22 -57.34 10.73
CA ARG A 6 -1.15 -57.35 12.23
C ARG A 6 -0.62 -58.76 12.64
N THR A 7 -0.22 -59.11 13.87
CA THR A 7 -0.82 -58.86 15.20
C THR A 7 0.07 -59.43 16.33
N LEU A 8 -0.24 -59.11 17.61
CA LEU A 8 0.20 -59.74 18.89
C LEU A 8 1.55 -59.25 19.48
N LEU A 9 1.78 -59.25 20.81
CA LEU A 9 1.05 -59.84 21.96
C LEU A 9 0.85 -58.80 23.11
N ALA A 10 0.20 -59.16 24.23
CA ALA A 10 -0.30 -58.23 25.27
C ALA A 10 -0.01 -58.65 26.74
N LEU A 11 -0.58 -57.90 27.71
CA LEU A 11 -0.58 -58.01 29.20
C LEU A 11 0.60 -57.31 29.93
N ALA A 12 0.46 -56.75 31.15
CA ALA A 12 -0.74 -56.31 31.91
C ALA A 12 -0.43 -55.46 33.18
N LEU A 13 -1.43 -54.63 33.58
CA LEU A 13 -1.81 -54.22 34.96
C LEU A 13 -0.99 -53.20 35.81
N VAL A 14 -1.75 -52.52 36.70
CA VAL A 14 -1.41 -51.73 37.91
C VAL A 14 -1.02 -50.23 37.76
N LEU A 15 -1.91 -49.36 38.24
CA LEU A 15 -1.67 -47.99 38.78
C LEU A 15 -1.43 -48.09 40.32
N PRO A 16 -0.82 -47.10 41.03
CA PRO A 16 -0.67 -45.68 40.69
C PRO A 16 0.76 -45.10 40.93
N GLY A 17 0.92 -43.78 40.76
CA GLY A 17 2.04 -43.00 41.34
C GLY A 17 1.66 -42.31 42.66
N PRO A 18 2.30 -41.18 43.06
CA PRO A 18 3.61 -40.68 42.63
C PRO A 18 4.49 -40.13 43.80
N SER A 19 5.81 -40.44 43.84
CA SER A 19 6.83 -39.75 44.67
C SER A 19 8.25 -40.19 44.25
N TRP A 20 9.41 -39.60 44.62
CA TRP A 20 9.87 -38.26 45.08
C TRP A 20 11.42 -38.30 45.10
N ALA A 21 12.11 -37.14 45.10
CA ALA A 21 13.38 -36.88 45.84
C ALA A 21 14.70 -37.64 45.46
N GLN A 22 15.93 -37.24 45.83
CA GLN A 22 16.52 -35.95 46.30
C GLN A 22 18.08 -35.98 46.25
N SER A 23 18.71 -34.80 46.17
CA SER A 23 20.05 -34.41 46.71
C SER A 23 20.20 -32.88 46.50
N VAL A 24 20.09 -31.93 47.45
CA VAL A 24 20.63 -31.76 48.84
C VAL A 24 22.14 -31.48 48.77
N VAL A 25 22.75 -30.45 49.39
CA VAL A 25 22.58 -29.87 50.76
C VAL A 25 22.66 -28.32 50.82
N THR A 26 22.16 -27.75 51.93
CA THR A 26 22.15 -26.33 52.36
C THR A 26 23.16 -26.14 53.55
N PRO A 27 23.01 -25.39 54.71
CA PRO A 27 21.95 -24.51 55.24
C PRO A 27 22.35 -23.18 55.95
N ALA A 28 21.32 -22.40 56.32
CA ALA A 28 21.34 -21.25 57.24
C ALA A 28 20.10 -21.23 58.19
N VAL A 29 19.92 -20.18 59.01
CA VAL A 29 19.18 -20.13 60.30
C VAL A 29 18.64 -18.69 60.53
N ARG A 30 17.47 -18.36 61.13
CA ARG A 30 16.39 -19.10 61.86
C ARG A 30 15.00 -18.40 61.74
N VAL A 31 14.03 -18.79 62.59
CA VAL A 31 12.64 -18.26 62.78
C VAL A 31 12.28 -18.29 64.29
N PRO A 32 11.34 -17.46 64.84
CA PRO A 32 9.87 -17.50 64.63
C PRO A 32 9.23 -16.06 64.52
N ALA A 33 7.96 -15.69 64.84
CA ALA A 33 6.83 -16.27 65.60
C ALA A 33 5.42 -15.65 65.32
N ILE A 34 4.36 -16.49 65.38
CA ILE A 34 3.02 -16.44 66.06
C ILE A 34 2.32 -15.04 66.25
N VAL A 35 1.01 -14.76 65.98
CA VAL A 35 -0.30 -15.35 66.41
C VAL A 35 -1.49 -14.95 65.47
N ALA A 36 -2.61 -15.69 65.50
CA ALA A 36 -3.96 -15.40 64.92
C ALA A 36 -5.07 -15.94 65.89
N PRO A 37 -6.43 -15.86 65.67
CA PRO A 37 -7.23 -15.45 64.49
C PRO A 37 -8.56 -14.66 64.83
N ALA A 38 -9.62 -14.84 64.01
CA ALA A 38 -11.06 -14.53 64.19
C ALA A 38 -11.58 -13.09 63.88
N ALA A 39 -12.90 -12.80 63.78
CA ALA A 39 -14.01 -13.33 62.92
C ALA A 39 -15.36 -12.66 63.31
N GLY A 40 -16.27 -12.33 62.36
CA GLY A 40 -17.74 -12.21 62.62
C GLY A 40 -18.49 -10.86 62.36
N ALA A 41 -19.41 -10.90 61.38
CA ALA A 41 -20.77 -10.30 61.32
C ALA A 41 -21.15 -8.84 61.79
N ALA A 42 -21.33 -7.94 60.81
CA ALA A 42 -22.62 -7.32 60.34
C ALA A 42 -23.52 -6.33 61.15
N VAL A 43 -24.26 -5.50 60.36
CA VAL A 43 -25.58 -4.80 60.57
C VAL A 43 -25.61 -3.26 60.86
N SER A 44 -26.52 -2.55 60.13
CA SER A 44 -26.99 -1.12 60.23
C SER A 44 -25.96 0.00 59.99
N ALA A 45 -26.18 1.07 59.18
CA ALA A 45 -27.29 2.02 58.94
C ALA A 45 -27.44 3.08 60.07
N SER A 46 -27.56 4.40 59.86
CA SER A 46 -27.57 5.31 58.67
C SER A 46 -27.29 6.78 59.15
N ALA A 47 -27.39 7.93 58.45
CA ALA A 47 -27.92 8.35 57.13
C ALA A 47 -27.35 9.74 56.66
N SER A 48 -27.65 10.11 55.39
CA SER A 48 -27.85 11.48 54.82
C SER A 48 -26.98 12.71 55.20
N ILE A 49 -26.39 13.38 54.19
CA ILE A 49 -26.12 14.85 54.14
C ILE A 49 -26.10 15.31 52.65
N PRO A 50 -26.42 16.58 52.30
CA PRO A 50 -26.81 16.95 50.93
C PRO A 50 -25.69 17.51 50.02
N SER A 51 -26.05 17.71 48.76
CA SER A 51 -25.24 18.27 47.65
C SER A 51 -25.00 19.78 47.73
N LEU A 52 -23.86 20.24 47.18
CA LEU A 52 -23.79 21.46 46.35
C LEU A 52 -22.53 21.48 45.47
N SER A 53 -22.55 22.29 44.41
CA SER A 53 -21.55 22.37 43.34
C SER A 53 -20.44 23.39 43.59
N LEU A 54 -19.24 23.14 43.07
CA LEU A 54 -18.21 24.18 42.89
C LEU A 54 -17.55 24.10 41.50
N SER A 55 -17.44 25.27 40.87
CA SER A 55 -16.59 25.51 39.69
C SER A 55 -15.15 25.78 40.12
N VAL A 56 -14.19 25.50 39.22
CA VAL A 56 -12.76 25.77 39.46
C VAL A 56 -12.22 26.66 38.35
N SER A 57 -11.62 27.78 38.75
CA SER A 57 -10.79 28.67 37.90
C SER A 57 -9.36 28.69 38.45
N ALA A 58 -8.38 28.85 37.57
CA ALA A 58 -6.96 28.71 37.90
C ALA A 58 -6.34 29.94 38.59
N PRO A 59 -5.24 29.76 39.33
CA PRO A 59 -4.23 30.78 39.57
C PRO A 59 -2.89 30.46 38.86
N SER A 60 -2.15 31.50 38.50
CA SER A 60 -0.77 31.44 38.00
C SER A 60 0.23 31.80 39.12
N LEU A 61 1.50 31.40 38.99
CA LEU A 61 2.64 32.12 39.57
C LEU A 61 3.98 31.68 38.94
N SER A 62 5.02 32.51 39.10
CA SER A 62 6.35 32.35 38.52
C SER A 62 7.45 32.28 39.59
N VAL A 63 8.63 31.76 39.23
CA VAL A 63 9.82 31.66 40.10
C VAL A 63 11.08 32.04 39.32
N ALA A 64 12.03 32.72 39.98
CA ALA A 64 13.28 33.21 39.40
C ALA A 64 14.50 32.32 39.77
N PRO A 65 15.60 32.34 38.97
CA PRO A 65 16.78 31.49 39.20
C PRO A 65 17.81 32.11 40.16
N SER A 66 18.69 31.27 40.72
CA SER A 66 19.71 31.67 41.70
C SER A 66 21.14 31.26 41.30
N LEU A 67 22.03 32.27 41.30
CA LEU A 67 23.47 32.28 41.63
C LEU A 67 24.44 31.18 41.12
N MET A 68 25.55 31.65 40.52
CA MET A 68 26.78 30.89 40.25
C MET A 68 27.75 30.92 41.46
N PRO A 69 28.88 30.20 41.35
CA PRO A 69 30.19 30.83 41.56
C PRO A 69 31.12 30.76 40.33
N ALA A 70 32.10 31.66 40.27
CA ALA A 70 33.16 31.76 39.24
C ALA A 70 34.37 30.85 39.62
N LEU A 71 35.58 30.87 39.01
CA LEU A 71 36.34 31.97 38.40
C LEU A 71 37.64 31.45 37.73
N ALA A 72 38.05 31.96 36.54
CA ALA A 72 39.46 32.14 36.13
C ALA A 72 39.62 32.86 34.77
N ALA A 73 40.49 33.88 34.72
CA ALA A 73 41.04 34.56 33.51
C ALA A 73 42.43 35.16 33.91
N PRO A 74 43.40 35.44 33.01
CA PRO A 74 43.39 36.62 32.07
C PRO A 74 44.03 36.35 30.67
N ALA A 75 43.61 36.97 29.53
CA ALA A 75 43.87 38.33 28.99
C ALA A 75 45.27 38.53 28.30
N PRO A 76 45.58 39.63 27.54
CA PRO A 76 44.72 40.66 26.89
C PRO A 76 45.12 41.10 25.44
N GLY A 77 44.24 41.88 24.79
CA GLY A 77 44.60 42.87 23.73
C GLY A 77 44.50 42.38 22.26
N LEU A 78 44.22 43.20 21.24
CA LEU A 78 43.87 44.63 21.08
C LEU A 78 43.17 44.79 19.70
N ALA A 79 42.31 45.76 19.35
CA ALA A 79 41.73 46.93 20.04
C ALA A 79 40.32 47.28 19.44
N ALA A 80 40.00 48.57 19.28
CA ALA A 80 38.78 49.19 18.69
C ALA A 80 39.18 50.59 18.12
N PRO A 81 38.32 51.55 17.65
CA PRO A 81 36.84 51.60 17.71
C PRO A 81 36.07 52.31 16.55
N ARG A 82 34.71 52.23 16.59
CA ARG A 82 33.67 53.30 16.32
C ARG A 82 33.66 54.12 15.00
N ALA A 83 32.55 54.70 14.51
CA ALA A 83 31.09 54.56 14.75
C ALA A 83 30.28 55.46 13.76
N ALA A 84 28.95 55.50 13.95
CA ALA A 84 27.98 56.57 13.63
C ALA A 84 26.93 56.27 12.55
N ALA A 85 25.69 56.63 12.88
CA ALA A 85 24.43 56.25 12.23
C ALA A 85 23.96 57.23 11.13
N SER A 86 22.99 56.75 10.33
CA SER A 86 21.66 57.31 9.99
C SER A 86 21.40 58.83 10.08
N PRO A 87 20.47 59.42 9.26
CA PRO A 87 19.22 58.78 8.82
C PRO A 87 18.68 59.11 7.40
N GLU A 88 17.47 58.60 7.18
CA GLU A 88 16.41 58.85 6.18
C GLU A 88 16.37 60.18 5.41
N ILE A 89 15.82 60.15 4.19
CA ILE A 89 14.65 60.95 3.75
C ILE A 89 14.07 60.40 2.42
N SER A 90 12.82 60.77 2.09
CA SER A 90 12.01 60.25 0.98
C SER A 90 12.11 61.06 -0.33
N ALA A 91 11.70 60.47 -1.47
CA ALA A 91 10.67 61.03 -2.37
C ALA A 91 10.49 60.24 -3.69
N SER A 92 9.23 60.15 -4.14
CA SER A 92 8.78 60.02 -5.54
C SER A 92 8.00 61.32 -5.89
N PRO A 93 7.42 61.57 -7.10
CA PRO A 93 7.22 60.69 -8.25
C PRO A 93 7.34 61.36 -9.66
N GLU A 94 6.84 60.66 -10.68
CA GLU A 94 6.30 61.12 -11.99
C GLU A 94 7.18 61.75 -13.08
N GLY A 95 6.74 61.50 -14.33
CA GLY A 95 7.28 62.05 -15.58
C GLY A 95 6.70 61.35 -16.82
N ARG A 96 5.82 62.02 -17.56
CA ARG A 96 5.22 61.55 -18.84
C ARG A 96 5.40 62.61 -19.95
N SER A 97 5.41 62.16 -21.21
CA SER A 97 4.92 62.80 -22.46
C SER A 97 5.85 62.55 -23.68
N PRO A 98 5.36 62.65 -24.94
CA PRO A 98 5.95 61.98 -26.11
C PRO A 98 6.25 62.91 -27.32
N LEU A 99 6.63 62.32 -28.47
CA LEU A 99 6.43 62.71 -29.89
C LEU A 99 7.06 61.56 -30.75
N GLU A 100 6.38 60.92 -31.71
CA GLU A 100 6.16 61.27 -33.14
C GLU A 100 7.42 61.24 -34.05
N ALA A 101 7.40 60.79 -35.32
CA ALA A 101 6.39 60.05 -36.12
C ALA A 101 7.00 59.54 -37.46
N ALA A 102 6.18 58.85 -38.28
CA ALA A 102 6.29 58.63 -39.75
C ALA A 102 7.37 57.63 -40.29
N ALA A 103 7.16 56.92 -41.42
CA ALA A 103 5.93 56.57 -42.16
C ALA A 103 6.17 55.39 -43.15
N LEU A 104 5.07 54.76 -43.60
CA LEU A 104 5.01 53.84 -44.76
C LEU A 104 4.62 54.60 -46.05
N PRO A 105 4.69 53.93 -47.21
CA PRO A 105 3.66 54.08 -48.24
C PRO A 105 2.93 52.76 -48.59
N ALA A 106 1.73 52.89 -49.18
CA ALA A 106 0.89 51.83 -49.74
C ALA A 106 1.23 51.61 -51.26
N ASP A 107 0.50 50.88 -52.13
CA ASP A 107 -0.92 50.51 -52.17
C ASP A 107 -1.21 49.35 -53.16
N ALA A 108 -2.46 48.87 -53.24
CA ALA A 108 -3.25 48.22 -54.33
C ALA A 108 -2.56 47.42 -55.48
N SER A 109 -3.14 46.40 -56.15
CA SER A 109 -4.40 45.60 -56.10
C SER A 109 -4.13 44.31 -56.93
N GLU A 110 -4.89 43.20 -57.00
CA GLU A 110 -6.30 42.95 -57.40
C GLU A 110 -6.68 41.46 -57.13
N THR A 111 -7.97 41.09 -57.28
CA THR A 111 -8.51 39.71 -57.48
C THR A 111 -9.77 39.81 -58.39
N PRO A 112 -10.38 38.74 -58.99
CA PRO A 112 -10.28 37.29 -58.67
C PRO A 112 -10.28 36.32 -59.90
N GLU A 113 -10.24 35.00 -59.64
CA GLU A 113 -11.20 33.95 -60.11
C GLU A 113 -10.66 32.51 -59.85
N ALA A 114 -11.49 31.46 -60.07
CA ALA A 114 -11.23 30.03 -59.86
C ALA A 114 -11.03 29.57 -58.38
N ALA A 115 -11.99 29.21 -57.52
CA ALA A 115 -13.31 28.55 -57.61
C ALA A 115 -13.38 27.23 -56.79
N ASN A 116 -13.64 27.40 -55.48
CA ASN A 116 -14.76 26.74 -54.77
C ASN A 116 -14.61 25.29 -54.19
N VAL A 117 -15.50 25.02 -53.22
CA VAL A 117 -15.92 23.75 -52.58
C VAL A 117 -15.04 23.11 -51.48
N ARG A 118 -15.55 23.33 -50.26
CA ARG A 118 -15.40 22.58 -48.99
C ARG A 118 -15.21 21.04 -49.07
N ALA A 119 -14.24 20.59 -48.27
CA ALA A 119 -14.36 19.60 -47.17
C ALA A 119 -14.66 18.08 -47.42
N SER A 120 -14.03 17.32 -46.52
CA SER A 120 -14.46 16.03 -45.93
C SER A 120 -14.00 14.69 -46.54
N ARG A 121 -13.37 13.90 -45.64
CA ARG A 121 -13.55 12.45 -45.39
C ARG A 121 -12.97 11.37 -46.33
N PHE A 122 -12.11 10.56 -45.70
CA PHE A 122 -12.00 9.08 -45.75
C PHE A 122 -11.46 8.34 -47.01
N PHE A 123 -10.72 7.26 -46.71
CA PHE A 123 -10.47 6.03 -47.51
C PHE A 123 -9.79 6.10 -48.91
N ASP A 124 -8.49 5.77 -48.90
CA ASP A 124 -7.93 4.48 -49.39
C ASP A 124 -6.92 4.43 -50.57
N GLN A 125 -6.07 3.39 -50.48
CA GLN A 125 -5.15 2.70 -51.40
C GLN A 125 -4.79 3.28 -52.80
N ALA A 126 -3.50 3.66 -52.90
CA ALA A 126 -2.44 2.99 -53.68
C ALA A 126 -2.64 2.53 -55.15
N SER A 127 -1.63 2.81 -56.00
CA SER A 127 -0.91 1.75 -56.75
C SER A 127 0.31 2.24 -57.55
N ALA A 128 1.40 1.45 -57.47
CA ALA A 128 2.53 1.30 -58.41
C ALA A 128 3.39 0.15 -57.84
N TYR A 129 3.19 -1.13 -58.24
CA TYR A 129 3.74 -1.78 -59.44
C TYR A 129 5.27 -1.66 -59.54
N GLU A 130 6.07 -2.72 -59.74
CA GLU A 130 5.88 -3.97 -60.51
C GLU A 130 6.51 -5.21 -59.81
N GLN A 131 6.40 -6.49 -60.23
CA GLN A 131 5.39 -7.33 -60.92
C GLN A 131 5.83 -8.83 -60.78
N LEU A 132 4.99 -9.78 -61.26
CA LEU A 132 5.22 -11.24 -61.44
C LEU A 132 5.20 -12.10 -60.14
N SER A 133 4.64 -13.32 -60.10
CA SER A 133 3.71 -14.02 -61.01
C SER A 133 3.14 -15.29 -60.34
N TRP A 134 1.86 -15.62 -60.61
CA TRP A 134 1.15 -16.94 -60.64
C TRP A 134 1.83 -18.20 -60.01
N GLU A 135 1.16 -19.11 -59.29
CA GLU A 135 -0.25 -19.54 -59.30
C GLU A 135 -0.63 -20.32 -58.00
N SER A 136 -1.90 -20.68 -57.79
CA SER A 136 -2.34 -21.62 -56.73
C SER A 136 -2.99 -22.87 -57.36
N PRO A 137 -2.98 -24.02 -56.67
CA PRO A 137 -4.28 -24.64 -56.38
C PRO A 137 -4.39 -25.41 -55.05
N GLU A 138 -5.59 -25.93 -54.82
CA GLU A 138 -6.03 -26.93 -53.82
C GLU A 138 -6.29 -26.46 -52.38
N ALA A 139 -7.33 -27.05 -51.77
CA ALA A 139 -7.92 -26.62 -50.50
C ALA A 139 -8.26 -27.83 -49.61
N LEU A 140 -8.00 -27.70 -48.31
CA LEU A 140 -8.34 -28.66 -47.25
C LEU A 140 -8.78 -27.89 -45.97
N PRO A 141 -9.44 -28.56 -45.00
CA PRO A 141 -10.68 -28.03 -44.42
C PRO A 141 -10.55 -27.29 -43.07
N GLU A 142 -11.69 -26.82 -42.58
CA GLU A 142 -11.89 -26.23 -41.25
C GLU A 142 -11.38 -27.15 -40.12
N GLY A 143 -10.53 -26.62 -39.23
CA GLY A 143 -10.19 -27.27 -37.96
C GLY A 143 -8.77 -27.01 -37.45
N ALA A 144 -8.71 -26.32 -36.31
CA ALA A 144 -7.56 -26.19 -35.40
C ALA A 144 -6.37 -25.25 -35.78
N VAL A 145 -5.68 -24.85 -34.70
CA VAL A 145 -4.36 -24.18 -34.63
C VAL A 145 -4.27 -22.71 -35.11
N HIS A 146 -4.22 -21.79 -34.14
CA HIS A 146 -3.57 -20.48 -34.33
C HIS A 146 -2.10 -20.68 -34.71
N SER A 147 -1.63 -20.03 -35.78
CA SER A 147 -0.19 -19.84 -36.02
C SER A 147 0.14 -18.40 -36.39
N LEU A 148 1.13 -17.85 -35.69
CA LEU A 148 1.73 -16.54 -35.96
C LEU A 148 2.86 -16.72 -36.98
N ARG A 149 3.02 -15.77 -37.93
CA ARG A 149 4.34 -15.19 -38.31
C ARG A 149 4.28 -14.19 -39.47
N ALA A 150 4.70 -12.96 -39.21
CA ALA A 150 5.53 -12.12 -40.09
C ALA A 150 5.86 -10.78 -39.39
N VAL A 151 7.11 -10.31 -39.23
CA VAL A 151 8.42 -10.98 -39.18
C VAL A 151 9.27 -10.22 -38.13
N GLN A 152 9.92 -10.94 -37.22
CA GLN A 152 11.08 -10.44 -36.48
C GLN A 152 12.09 -11.60 -36.37
N MET A 153 13.37 -11.35 -36.60
CA MET A 153 14.39 -12.40 -36.70
C MET A 153 14.87 -12.83 -35.30
N PRO A 154 14.77 -14.11 -34.92
CA PRO A 154 15.13 -14.56 -33.58
C PRO A 154 16.60 -14.99 -33.45
N ALA A 155 17.12 -14.90 -32.22
CA ALA A 155 18.18 -15.78 -31.72
C ALA A 155 17.53 -17.02 -31.05
N PRO A 156 18.23 -18.17 -30.96
CA PRO A 156 17.58 -19.47 -30.70
C PRO A 156 17.13 -19.69 -29.25
N GLU A 157 16.15 -20.59 -29.09
CA GLU A 157 15.51 -20.96 -27.82
C GLU A 157 16.49 -21.58 -26.81
N GLY A 158 16.36 -21.21 -25.53
CA GLY A 158 17.10 -21.89 -24.45
C GLY A 158 17.17 -21.17 -23.09
N GLN A 159 16.98 -19.86 -23.03
CA GLN A 159 16.97 -19.08 -21.77
C GLN A 159 15.83 -18.06 -21.76
N ALA A 160 15.46 -17.60 -20.56
CA ALA A 160 14.42 -16.58 -20.37
C ALA A 160 14.94 -15.18 -20.75
N ASP A 161 14.03 -14.33 -21.23
CA ASP A 161 14.34 -12.93 -21.55
C ASP A 161 14.52 -12.12 -20.26
N ASP A 162 15.69 -11.52 -20.07
CA ASP A 162 16.07 -10.74 -18.89
C ASP A 162 16.32 -9.25 -19.18
N GLY A 163 16.19 -8.80 -20.45
CA GLY A 163 16.30 -7.39 -20.82
C GLY A 163 17.22 -7.05 -22.00
N GLY A 164 17.70 -8.03 -22.77
CA GLY A 164 18.14 -7.88 -24.17
C GLY A 164 19.34 -6.97 -24.50
N GLY A 165 19.96 -6.32 -23.52
CA GLY A 165 21.07 -5.39 -23.74
C GLY A 165 22.38 -6.11 -24.15
N PRO A 166 23.26 -5.50 -24.99
CA PRO A 166 24.48 -6.17 -25.43
C PRO A 166 25.44 -6.52 -24.28
N SER A 167 26.31 -7.50 -24.51
CA SER A 167 27.33 -7.92 -23.54
C SER A 167 28.39 -6.82 -23.31
N TYR A 168 28.78 -6.65 -22.04
CA TYR A 168 29.73 -5.63 -21.59
C TYR A 168 30.83 -6.27 -20.71
N PRO A 169 32.04 -5.69 -20.66
CA PRO A 169 33.12 -6.21 -19.84
C PRO A 169 32.86 -5.93 -18.35
N SER A 170 32.85 -6.97 -17.52
CA SER A 170 32.77 -6.86 -16.06
C SER A 170 33.72 -7.90 -15.44
N ARG A 171 34.39 -7.56 -14.34
CA ARG A 171 35.35 -8.48 -13.68
C ARG A 171 34.58 -9.49 -12.84
N LYS A 172 35.19 -10.64 -12.56
CA LYS A 172 34.61 -11.64 -11.66
C LYS A 172 35.12 -11.49 -10.23
N VAL A 173 34.19 -11.53 -9.28
CA VAL A 173 34.38 -11.30 -7.85
C VAL A 173 33.91 -12.55 -7.11
N LYS A 174 34.84 -13.24 -6.45
CA LYS A 174 34.56 -14.50 -5.74
C LYS A 174 34.20 -14.23 -4.28
N PHE A 175 33.01 -14.63 -3.85
CA PHE A 175 32.53 -14.50 -2.48
C PHE A 175 31.94 -15.81 -1.97
N ASN A 176 32.55 -16.41 -0.95
CA ASN A 176 32.09 -17.62 -0.25
C ASN A 176 31.83 -18.90 -1.08
N GLY A 177 31.89 -18.83 -2.41
CA GLY A 177 31.56 -19.88 -3.38
C GLY A 177 30.92 -19.32 -4.66
N ALA A 178 30.20 -18.19 -4.54
CA ALA A 178 29.60 -17.41 -5.63
C ALA A 178 30.66 -16.68 -6.48
N GLU A 179 30.31 -16.36 -7.73
CA GLU A 179 31.18 -15.63 -8.68
C GLU A 179 30.45 -14.48 -9.40
N LEU A 180 30.24 -13.41 -8.65
CA LEU A 180 29.46 -12.24 -9.03
C LEU A 180 30.25 -11.29 -9.96
N PRO A 181 29.59 -10.41 -10.75
CA PRO A 181 30.26 -9.36 -11.53
C PRO A 181 30.72 -8.19 -10.64
N SER A 182 31.81 -7.50 -10.99
CA SER A 182 32.25 -6.28 -10.28
C SER A 182 31.28 -5.11 -10.49
N VAL A 183 30.74 -4.99 -11.70
CA VAL A 183 29.70 -4.02 -12.11
C VAL A 183 28.54 -4.76 -12.75
N VAL A 184 27.31 -4.41 -12.36
CA VAL A 184 26.04 -4.91 -12.89
C VAL A 184 25.17 -3.74 -13.37
N LEU A 185 24.45 -3.94 -14.47
CA LEU A 185 23.66 -2.92 -15.16
C LEU A 185 22.27 -3.49 -15.53
N ARG A 186 21.18 -2.80 -15.15
CA ARG A 186 19.85 -3.04 -15.74
C ARG A 186 19.68 -2.18 -17.00
N PRO A 187 19.06 -2.70 -18.07
CA PRO A 187 18.39 -4.00 -18.18
C PRO A 187 19.31 -5.18 -18.59
N ASN A 188 20.63 -4.97 -18.79
CA ASN A 188 21.53 -5.98 -19.35
C ASN A 188 21.76 -7.26 -18.51
N THR A 189 21.47 -7.24 -17.20
CA THR A 189 21.66 -8.40 -16.29
C THR A 189 20.78 -8.20 -15.06
N SER A 190 20.07 -9.23 -14.59
CA SER A 190 19.28 -9.13 -13.36
C SER A 190 20.13 -8.77 -12.13
N VAL A 191 19.74 -7.72 -11.40
CA VAL A 191 20.40 -7.34 -10.14
C VAL A 191 19.71 -8.06 -8.98
N GLU A 192 18.39 -8.24 -9.02
CA GLU A 192 17.63 -9.03 -8.05
C GLU A 192 18.22 -10.45 -7.89
N ALA A 193 18.51 -11.14 -9.00
CA ALA A 193 19.09 -12.49 -8.98
C ALA A 193 20.49 -12.55 -8.34
N LEU A 194 21.36 -11.58 -8.65
CA LEU A 194 22.73 -11.53 -8.12
C LEU A 194 22.77 -11.11 -6.65
N LEU A 195 21.81 -10.29 -6.19
CA LEU A 195 21.60 -10.01 -4.77
C LEU A 195 21.13 -11.26 -4.02
N VAL A 196 20.23 -12.06 -4.60
CA VAL A 196 19.83 -13.36 -4.05
C VAL A 196 21.02 -14.32 -3.96
N GLU A 197 21.87 -14.43 -5.01
CA GLU A 197 23.10 -15.23 -4.95
C GLU A 197 24.06 -14.75 -3.83
N ALA A 198 24.23 -13.44 -3.66
CA ALA A 198 25.06 -12.87 -2.60
C ALA A 198 24.52 -13.19 -1.19
N ILE A 199 23.21 -13.05 -0.97
CA ILE A 199 22.53 -13.36 0.29
C ILE A 199 22.60 -14.86 0.60
N ASP A 200 22.41 -15.72 -0.41
CA ASP A 200 22.47 -17.17 -0.26
C ASP A 200 23.89 -17.73 -0.11
N ALA A 201 24.90 -17.04 -0.63
CA ALA A 201 26.31 -17.32 -0.33
C ALA A 201 26.78 -16.80 1.05
N THR A 202 26.00 -15.99 1.76
CA THR A 202 26.42 -15.39 3.06
C THR A 202 26.32 -16.38 4.22
N LYS A 203 27.31 -16.35 5.13
CA LYS A 203 27.51 -17.40 6.16
C LYS A 203 27.42 -16.92 7.61
N THR A 204 27.62 -15.64 7.88
CA THR A 204 27.65 -15.10 9.26
C THR A 204 26.80 -13.85 9.44
N SER A 205 26.87 -12.87 8.53
CA SER A 205 26.14 -11.61 8.72
C SER A 205 25.84 -10.85 7.43
N ILE A 206 24.69 -10.17 7.39
CA ILE A 206 24.34 -9.16 6.39
C ILE A 206 23.99 -7.88 7.15
N THR A 207 24.72 -6.80 6.90
CA THR A 207 24.33 -5.45 7.33
C THR A 207 23.95 -4.64 6.11
N LEU A 208 22.77 -4.01 6.12
CA LEU A 208 22.24 -3.31 4.95
C LEU A 208 21.57 -1.97 5.29
N ALA A 209 21.62 -1.04 4.34
CA ALA A 209 20.98 0.27 4.42
C ALA A 209 20.26 0.55 3.09
N LEU A 210 18.93 0.64 3.15
CA LEU A 210 18.04 0.73 1.98
C LEU A 210 17.07 1.91 2.07
N TYR A 211 17.01 2.70 0.99
CA TYR A 211 15.96 3.69 0.78
C TYR A 211 14.60 3.03 0.53
N GLU A 212 14.46 2.26 -0.54
CA GLU A 212 13.23 1.54 -0.91
C GLU A 212 13.46 0.02 -0.90
N PHE A 213 12.46 -0.74 -0.43
CA PHE A 213 12.46 -2.20 -0.42
C PHE A 213 11.08 -2.76 -0.80
N SER A 214 10.98 -3.43 -1.95
CA SER A 214 9.75 -4.09 -2.42
C SER A 214 9.99 -5.40 -3.20
N SER A 215 11.24 -5.86 -3.30
CA SER A 215 11.56 -7.16 -3.90
C SER A 215 11.00 -8.33 -3.08
N ARG A 216 10.19 -9.18 -3.72
CA ARG A 216 9.68 -10.43 -3.13
C ARG A 216 10.70 -11.57 -3.15
N ALA A 217 11.65 -11.57 -4.10
CA ALA A 217 12.71 -12.59 -4.15
C ALA A 217 13.78 -12.35 -3.08
N ILE A 218 14.24 -11.11 -2.93
CA ILE A 218 15.22 -10.72 -1.90
C ILE A 218 14.64 -10.93 -0.50
N LEU A 219 13.36 -10.60 -0.25
CA LEU A 219 12.71 -10.91 1.02
C LEU A 219 12.80 -12.41 1.36
N LYS A 220 12.51 -13.31 0.41
CA LYS A 220 12.61 -14.77 0.60
C LYS A 220 14.04 -15.21 0.88
N SER A 221 15.03 -14.64 0.19
CA SER A 221 16.45 -14.96 0.43
C SER A 221 16.93 -14.46 1.80
N LEU A 222 16.49 -13.27 2.25
CA LEU A 222 16.74 -12.76 3.61
C LEU A 222 16.07 -13.62 4.69
N GLN A 223 14.82 -14.07 4.48
CA GLN A 223 14.14 -15.04 5.35
C GLN A 223 14.94 -16.36 5.44
N ALA A 224 15.43 -16.86 4.30
CA ALA A 224 16.27 -18.06 4.25
C ALA A 224 17.62 -17.87 4.96
N ALA A 225 18.29 -16.72 4.77
CA ALA A 225 19.53 -16.37 5.47
C ALA A 225 19.33 -16.34 6.99
N LYS A 226 18.27 -15.68 7.47
CA LYS A 226 17.91 -15.68 8.89
C LYS A 226 17.66 -17.09 9.42
N LYS A 227 16.96 -17.94 8.65
CA LYS A 227 16.72 -19.37 8.99
C LYS A 227 18.01 -20.21 8.99
N ARG A 228 19.03 -19.84 8.20
CA ARG A 228 20.39 -20.42 8.26
C ARG A 228 21.22 -19.92 9.46
N GLY A 229 20.70 -19.00 10.28
CA GLY A 229 21.42 -18.39 11.41
C GLY A 229 22.30 -17.18 11.04
N VAL A 230 22.17 -16.64 9.82
CA VAL A 230 22.88 -15.41 9.42
C VAL A 230 22.28 -14.22 10.16
N LYS A 231 23.13 -13.41 10.81
CA LYS A 231 22.67 -12.18 11.49
C LYS A 231 22.34 -11.11 10.43
N VAL A 232 21.06 -10.80 10.25
CA VAL A 232 20.61 -9.74 9.33
C VAL A 232 20.20 -8.50 10.12
N GLN A 233 20.82 -7.36 9.83
CA GLN A 233 20.52 -6.07 10.47
C GLN A 233 20.28 -4.99 9.40
N ILE A 234 19.23 -4.20 9.60
CA ILE A 234 18.57 -3.44 8.53
C ILE A 234 18.39 -1.97 8.95
N ILE A 235 18.84 -1.04 8.12
CA ILE A 235 18.52 0.39 8.23
C ILE A 235 17.62 0.78 7.05
N VAL A 236 16.49 1.43 7.32
CA VAL A 236 15.55 1.90 6.30
C VAL A 236 15.22 3.38 6.45
N ASP A 237 14.86 4.02 5.34
CA ASP A 237 14.48 5.43 5.30
C ASP A 237 13.13 5.70 6.00
N HIS A 238 13.07 6.79 6.76
CA HIS A 238 11.85 7.22 7.44
C HIS A 238 10.70 7.53 6.48
N SER A 239 10.94 8.14 5.31
CA SER A 239 9.85 8.49 4.39
C SER A 239 9.31 7.27 3.63
N ASN A 240 10.12 6.23 3.41
CA ASN A 240 9.67 4.96 2.84
C ASN A 240 8.99 4.07 3.89
N PHE A 241 9.44 4.11 5.14
CA PHE A 241 8.83 3.35 6.24
C PHE A 241 7.55 4.03 6.77
N PHE A 242 7.46 5.36 6.72
CA PHE A 242 6.28 6.16 7.04
C PHE A 242 5.96 7.11 5.86
N PRO A 243 5.35 6.61 4.77
CA PRO A 243 4.98 7.44 3.63
C PRO A 243 4.02 8.55 4.04
N ARG A 244 4.30 9.77 3.59
CA ARG A 244 3.51 10.95 3.95
C ARG A 244 2.18 10.96 3.20
N ASN A 245 1.12 11.32 3.91
CA ASN A 245 -0.23 11.42 3.35
C ASN A 245 -0.46 12.78 2.65
N GLU A 246 0.46 13.19 1.78
CA GLU A 246 0.42 14.51 1.13
C GLU A 246 -0.70 14.56 0.05
N PRO A 247 -1.57 15.59 0.02
CA PRO A 247 -2.59 15.75 -1.01
C PRO A 247 -1.98 15.89 -2.41
N GLY A 248 -2.39 15.01 -3.34
CA GLY A 248 -1.91 15.03 -4.73
C GLY A 248 -0.55 14.40 -5.01
N ALA A 249 0.10 13.74 -4.04
CA ALA A 249 1.38 13.07 -4.28
C ALA A 249 1.25 11.86 -5.24
N ASP A 250 2.11 11.80 -6.26
CA ASP A 250 2.17 10.70 -7.25
C ASP A 250 2.64 9.36 -6.66
N TYR A 251 3.35 9.39 -5.53
CA TYR A 251 3.88 8.18 -4.89
C TYR A 251 2.82 7.45 -4.05
N ARG A 252 2.89 6.12 -4.01
CA ARG A 252 1.90 5.30 -3.29
C ARG A 252 1.95 5.59 -1.79
N ARG A 253 0.86 6.13 -1.23
CA ARG A 253 0.60 6.37 0.22
C ARG A 253 0.63 5.11 1.13
N ARG A 254 1.16 3.97 0.67
CA ARG A 254 1.15 2.68 1.37
C ARG A 254 2.57 2.21 1.62
N ARG A 255 2.87 1.80 2.85
CA ARG A 255 4.10 1.07 3.18
C ARG A 255 4.17 -0.20 2.32
N SER A 256 5.37 -0.53 1.84
CA SER A 256 5.64 -1.78 1.13
C SER A 256 5.24 -3.01 1.95
N GLU A 257 4.52 -3.94 1.32
CA GLU A 257 4.23 -5.27 1.89
C GLU A 257 5.51 -6.00 2.32
N GLN A 258 6.61 -5.81 1.59
CA GLN A 258 7.86 -6.53 1.84
C GLN A 258 8.61 -5.92 3.04
N LEU A 259 8.51 -4.60 3.26
CA LEU A 259 8.93 -3.98 4.53
C LEU A 259 8.10 -4.51 5.71
N TRP A 260 6.78 -4.65 5.54
CA TRP A 260 5.92 -5.29 6.54
C TRP A 260 6.29 -6.76 6.80
N GLY A 261 6.71 -7.49 5.76
CA GLY A 261 7.26 -8.85 5.89
C GLY A 261 8.47 -8.89 6.84
N LEU A 262 9.48 -8.03 6.62
CA LEU A 262 10.65 -7.95 7.51
C LEU A 262 10.26 -7.63 8.97
N VAL A 263 9.28 -6.74 9.18
CA VAL A 263 8.78 -6.37 10.51
C VAL A 263 8.11 -7.57 11.19
N ARG A 264 7.11 -8.18 10.54
CA ARG A 264 6.34 -9.31 11.10
C ARG A 264 7.23 -10.52 11.36
N ASP A 265 8.19 -10.77 10.48
CA ASP A 265 9.13 -11.88 10.60
C ASP A 265 10.27 -11.56 11.62
N GLY A 266 10.21 -10.40 12.29
CA GLY A 266 11.02 -10.02 13.45
C GLY A 266 12.49 -9.71 13.14
N PHE A 267 12.79 -9.08 12.00
CA PHE A 267 14.16 -8.64 11.68
C PHE A 267 14.61 -7.47 12.55
N ASP A 268 15.92 -7.32 12.73
CA ASP A 268 16.53 -6.20 13.46
C ASP A 268 16.54 -4.95 12.57
N ILE A 269 15.42 -4.20 12.60
CA ILE A 269 15.14 -3.04 11.74
C ILE A 269 15.22 -1.75 12.54
N ARG A 270 16.05 -0.83 12.06
CA ARG A 270 16.10 0.56 12.50
C ARG A 270 15.71 1.49 11.37
N VAL A 271 15.10 2.61 11.73
CA VAL A 271 14.70 3.69 10.81
C VAL A 271 15.68 4.85 10.99
N LEU A 272 15.96 5.58 9.90
CA LEU A 272 16.75 6.81 9.90
C LEU A 272 16.14 7.83 8.94
N ARG A 273 16.07 9.09 9.35
CA ARG A 273 15.76 10.26 8.50
C ARG A 273 17.08 10.97 8.14
N GLY A 274 17.08 11.80 7.09
CA GLY A 274 18.13 12.80 6.91
C GLY A 274 18.00 13.98 7.89
N VAL A 275 18.95 14.90 7.81
CA VAL A 275 19.22 15.94 8.83
C VAL A 275 18.01 16.86 9.01
N THR A 276 17.56 17.54 7.94
CA THR A 276 16.45 18.49 8.03
C THR A 276 15.10 17.78 7.98
N LYS A 277 14.00 18.55 8.08
CA LYS A 277 12.60 18.06 7.95
C LYS A 277 12.34 17.30 6.63
N TYR A 278 13.16 17.49 5.60
CA TYR A 278 12.98 16.87 4.27
C TYR A 278 14.17 16.01 3.80
N GLY A 279 15.20 15.83 4.62
CA GLY A 279 16.31 14.93 4.32
C GLY A 279 15.93 13.45 4.44
N ILE A 280 16.59 12.58 3.69
CA ILE A 280 16.30 11.15 3.61
C ILE A 280 17.53 10.26 3.80
N MET A 281 17.33 9.02 4.26
CA MET A 281 18.36 7.99 4.29
C MET A 281 18.38 7.28 2.94
N HIS A 282 19.09 7.85 1.97
CA HIS A 282 18.94 7.48 0.56
C HIS A 282 19.95 6.40 0.09
N ASN A 283 20.58 5.66 1.02
CA ASN A 283 21.53 4.60 0.67
C ASN A 283 20.89 3.40 -0.03
N LYS A 284 21.72 2.71 -0.83
CA LYS A 284 21.50 1.36 -1.34
C LYS A 284 22.87 0.67 -1.26
N PHE A 285 23.10 -0.03 -0.15
CA PHE A 285 24.30 -0.83 0.03
C PHE A 285 24.07 -1.95 1.04
N ALA A 286 24.83 -3.03 0.90
CA ALA A 286 24.90 -4.13 1.86
C ALA A 286 26.34 -4.61 2.06
N VAL A 287 26.66 -5.14 3.23
CA VAL A 287 27.94 -5.78 3.54
C VAL A 287 27.70 -7.22 3.99
N PHE A 288 28.35 -8.15 3.31
CA PHE A 288 28.20 -9.59 3.47
C PHE A 288 29.45 -10.18 4.14
N ASP A 289 29.27 -10.82 5.30
CA ASP A 289 30.31 -11.38 6.18
C ASP A 289 31.47 -10.42 6.56
N GLY A 290 31.36 -9.11 6.30
CA GLY A 290 32.49 -8.17 6.38
C GLY A 290 33.59 -8.43 5.34
N LYS A 291 33.29 -9.19 4.26
CA LYS A 291 34.26 -9.63 3.23
C LYS A 291 33.94 -9.09 1.84
N MET A 292 32.67 -8.85 1.55
CA MET A 292 32.17 -8.26 0.32
C MET A 292 31.17 -7.16 0.65
N ALA A 293 31.08 -6.13 -0.19
CA ALA A 293 30.01 -5.15 -0.15
C ALA A 293 29.35 -5.00 -1.53
N GLU A 294 28.05 -4.73 -1.53
CA GLU A 294 27.27 -4.24 -2.67
C GLU A 294 27.01 -2.73 -2.49
N PHE A 295 27.07 -1.94 -3.57
CA PHE A 295 26.66 -0.53 -3.59
C PHE A 295 26.26 -0.07 -5.00
N GLY A 296 25.29 0.85 -5.11
CA GLY A 296 24.93 1.47 -6.39
C GLY A 296 23.71 2.39 -6.33
N SER A 297 23.06 2.57 -7.49
CA SER A 297 21.80 3.32 -7.60
C SER A 297 20.56 2.48 -7.31
N TYR A 298 20.69 1.15 -7.49
CA TYR A 298 19.63 0.15 -7.49
C TYR A 298 18.90 0.04 -6.14
N ASN A 299 17.65 0.47 -6.08
CA ASN A 299 16.75 0.15 -4.96
C ASN A 299 16.49 -1.36 -4.92
N TRP A 300 16.32 -1.95 -3.73
CA TRP A 300 15.96 -3.38 -3.61
C TRP A 300 14.43 -3.56 -3.82
N SER A 301 13.94 -3.05 -4.95
CA SER A 301 12.53 -2.90 -5.30
C SER A 301 12.15 -3.58 -6.62
N TYR A 302 10.86 -3.91 -6.77
CA TYR A 302 10.36 -4.53 -8.00
C TYR A 302 10.55 -3.61 -9.23
N THR A 303 10.36 -2.31 -9.06
CA THR A 303 10.49 -1.29 -10.13
C THR A 303 11.94 -1.06 -10.56
N ALA A 304 12.92 -1.16 -9.65
CA ALA A 304 14.33 -1.06 -10.00
C ALA A 304 14.80 -2.23 -10.88
N GLU A 305 14.25 -3.43 -10.67
CA GLU A 305 14.52 -4.58 -11.52
C GLU A 305 13.76 -4.49 -12.86
N HIS A 306 12.47 -4.15 -12.84
CA HIS A 306 11.58 -4.33 -14.01
C HIS A 306 11.35 -3.07 -14.86
N SER A 307 11.59 -1.85 -14.34
CA SER A 307 11.21 -0.59 -15.00
C SER A 307 12.30 0.50 -15.02
N HIS A 308 13.48 0.25 -14.48
CA HIS A 308 14.54 1.25 -14.40
C HIS A 308 15.82 0.85 -15.15
N TYR A 309 16.53 1.83 -15.71
CA TYR A 309 17.98 1.71 -15.91
C TYR A 309 18.70 1.96 -14.57
N GLU A 310 19.48 0.99 -14.10
CA GLU A 310 20.08 0.96 -12.75
C GLU A 310 21.48 0.34 -12.77
N ASN A 311 22.27 0.60 -11.71
CA ASN A 311 23.55 -0.07 -11.50
C ASN A 311 23.76 -0.53 -10.06
N ALA A 312 24.50 -1.63 -9.91
CA ALA A 312 25.04 -2.15 -8.65
C ALA A 312 26.48 -2.63 -8.85
N ASN A 313 27.29 -2.61 -7.79
CA ASN A 313 28.69 -3.02 -7.81
C ASN A 313 28.94 -4.03 -6.69
N PHE A 314 29.58 -5.16 -6.98
CA PHE A 314 30.06 -6.08 -5.94
C PHE A 314 31.57 -5.94 -5.76
N SER A 315 32.02 -5.71 -4.52
CA SER A 315 33.44 -5.45 -4.22
C SER A 315 33.94 -6.22 -3.01
N VAL A 316 35.09 -6.89 -3.19
CA VAL A 316 35.90 -7.52 -2.14
C VAL A 316 37.16 -6.71 -1.82
N GLU A 317 37.21 -5.44 -2.24
CA GLU A 317 38.31 -4.53 -1.91
C GLU A 317 38.29 -4.22 -0.42
N LYS A 318 39.20 -4.84 0.36
CA LYS A 318 39.28 -4.67 1.82
C LYS A 318 39.13 -3.21 2.32
N PRO A 319 39.74 -2.18 1.70
CA PRO A 319 39.56 -0.80 2.13
C PRO A 319 38.13 -0.26 1.93
N ARG A 320 37.43 -0.69 0.87
CA ARG A 320 36.06 -0.27 0.53
C ARG A 320 35.04 -1.00 1.38
N VAL A 321 35.20 -2.32 1.56
CA VAL A 321 34.35 -3.13 2.45
C VAL A 321 34.45 -2.61 3.88
N ALA A 322 35.66 -2.38 4.41
CA ALA A 322 35.86 -1.83 5.75
C ALA A 322 35.36 -0.38 5.90
N ALA A 323 35.25 0.39 4.80
CA ALA A 323 34.65 1.72 4.82
C ALA A 323 33.12 1.65 4.91
N LEU A 324 32.49 0.80 4.10
CA LEU A 324 31.04 0.59 4.14
C LEU A 324 30.58 -0.06 5.45
N SER A 325 31.37 -0.96 6.07
CA SER A 325 31.11 -1.41 7.44
C SER A 325 31.09 -0.25 8.44
N LYS A 326 32.13 0.60 8.44
CA LYS A 326 32.21 1.75 9.35
C LYS A 326 31.12 2.80 9.11
N TYR A 327 30.71 2.99 7.85
CA TYR A 327 29.58 3.88 7.55
C TYR A 327 28.26 3.26 8.00
N TRP A 328 28.09 1.95 7.88
CA TRP A 328 26.94 1.26 8.48
C TRP A 328 26.92 1.39 10.00
N ASP A 329 28.05 1.20 10.69
CA ASP A 329 28.14 1.40 12.15
C ASP A 329 27.73 2.84 12.56
N TYR A 330 28.15 3.83 11.76
CA TYR A 330 27.77 5.24 11.92
C TYR A 330 26.26 5.47 11.72
N LEU A 331 25.69 4.96 10.62
CA LEU A 331 24.25 5.05 10.36
C LEU A 331 23.44 4.30 11.43
N TRP A 332 23.93 3.15 11.90
CA TRP A 332 23.30 2.36 12.96
C TRP A 332 23.20 3.14 14.27
N GLY A 333 24.27 3.87 14.63
CA GLY A 333 24.31 4.75 15.80
C GLY A 333 23.40 5.99 15.72
N LEU A 334 23.05 6.45 14.51
CA LEU A 334 22.09 7.55 14.29
C LEU A 334 20.64 7.06 14.16
N SER A 335 20.46 5.87 13.59
CA SER A 335 19.15 5.23 13.43
C SER A 335 18.55 4.79 14.77
N ILE A 336 17.23 4.58 14.81
CA ILE A 336 16.50 4.12 16.00
C ILE A 336 15.57 2.93 15.69
N PRO A 337 15.19 2.09 16.67
CA PRO A 337 14.25 0.99 16.45
C PRO A 337 12.94 1.47 15.80
N HIS A 338 12.45 0.71 14.82
CA HIS A 338 11.33 1.12 13.96
C HIS A 338 10.02 1.40 14.73
N GLU A 339 9.85 0.74 15.88
CA GLU A 339 8.73 0.86 16.82
C GLU A 339 8.62 2.27 17.42
N HIS A 340 9.75 2.98 17.54
CA HIS A 340 9.82 4.31 18.15
C HIS A 340 9.88 5.44 17.11
N ALA A 341 9.97 5.10 15.82
CA ALA A 341 10.44 6.04 14.81
C ALA A 341 9.39 7.01 14.25
N LYS A 342 8.09 6.67 14.27
CA LYS A 342 7.01 7.51 13.70
C LYS A 342 7.00 8.93 14.26
N ASN A 343 7.25 9.06 15.56
CA ASN A 343 7.12 10.30 16.34
C ASN A 343 8.48 10.78 16.90
N HIS A 344 9.60 10.33 16.33
CA HIS A 344 10.92 10.67 16.88
C HIS A 344 11.36 12.10 16.51
N GLU A 345 11.83 12.84 17.51
CA GLU A 345 12.49 14.14 17.32
C GLU A 345 13.93 13.93 16.83
N TRP A 346 14.09 13.91 15.50
CA TRP A 346 15.39 13.84 14.84
C TRP A 346 16.25 15.08 15.14
N PRO A 347 17.53 14.93 15.50
CA PRO A 347 18.40 16.05 15.86
C PRO A 347 18.73 16.92 14.64
N ALA A 348 18.74 18.24 14.83
CA ALA A 348 19.04 19.21 13.77
C ALA A 348 20.53 19.22 13.31
N THR A 349 21.41 18.55 14.05
CA THR A 349 22.82 18.37 13.72
C THR A 349 23.27 16.96 14.08
N ILE A 350 24.25 16.43 13.35
CA ILE A 350 24.80 15.09 13.55
C ILE A 350 26.34 15.10 13.46
N PRO A 351 27.05 14.13 14.04
CA PRO A 351 28.49 13.95 13.79
C PRO A 351 28.78 13.72 12.28
N PRO A 352 29.95 14.15 11.78
CA PRO A 352 30.33 13.90 10.38
C PRO A 352 30.58 12.40 10.11
N PRO A 353 30.32 11.92 8.89
CA PRO A 353 30.51 10.51 8.54
C PRO A 353 32.00 10.11 8.43
N PRO A 354 32.33 8.79 8.46
CA PRO A 354 33.70 8.31 8.45
C PRO A 354 34.47 8.67 7.16
N ALA A 355 35.39 9.62 7.26
CA ALA A 355 36.21 10.07 6.13
C ALA A 355 37.36 9.10 5.79
N GLN A 356 37.73 9.03 4.50
CA GLN A 356 38.95 8.34 4.07
C GLN A 356 40.19 9.15 4.49
N ALA A 357 41.11 8.52 5.24
CA ALA A 357 42.27 9.21 5.82
C ALA A 357 43.31 9.73 4.80
N SER A 358 43.33 9.18 3.58
CA SER A 358 44.20 9.61 2.47
C SER A 358 43.55 9.29 1.11
N PRO A 359 43.46 10.26 0.18
CA PRO A 359 43.06 10.02 -1.22
C PRO A 359 43.93 8.97 -1.92
N SER A 360 43.29 8.02 -2.59
CA SER A 360 43.93 6.81 -3.17
C SER A 360 43.75 6.64 -4.68
N VAL A 361 42.78 7.31 -5.30
CA VAL A 361 42.50 7.22 -6.74
C VAL A 361 43.26 8.33 -7.47
N ALA A 362 44.28 7.98 -8.24
CA ALA A 362 45.01 8.94 -9.07
C ALA A 362 44.28 9.18 -10.40
N PHE A 363 43.98 10.44 -10.72
CA PHE A 363 43.31 10.83 -11.97
C PHE A 363 43.90 12.12 -12.52
N ASN A 364 44.41 12.10 -13.76
CA ASN A 364 44.90 13.26 -14.52
C ASN A 364 45.84 14.25 -13.79
N GLY A 365 46.52 13.82 -12.72
CA GLY A 365 47.44 14.63 -11.91
C GLY A 365 46.95 14.97 -10.50
N ILE A 366 45.66 14.79 -10.21
CA ILE A 366 45.08 14.91 -8.86
C ILE A 366 44.95 13.54 -8.18
N LYS A 367 44.68 13.56 -6.87
CA LYS A 367 44.27 12.37 -6.09
C LYS A 367 42.87 12.59 -5.53
N LEU A 368 41.98 11.65 -5.81
CA LEU A 368 40.61 11.57 -5.34
C LEU A 368 40.49 10.48 -4.27
N PRO A 369 39.51 10.55 -3.35
CA PRO A 369 39.14 9.41 -2.52
C PRO A 369 38.58 8.26 -3.38
N SER A 370 38.57 7.02 -2.87
CA SER A 370 37.86 5.90 -3.52
C SER A 370 36.39 5.77 -3.06
N TYR A 371 36.02 6.46 -1.99
CA TYR A 371 34.66 6.56 -1.48
C TYR A 371 34.43 7.87 -0.73
N LEU A 372 33.18 8.34 -0.73
CA LEU A 372 32.68 9.43 0.08
C LEU A 372 31.32 9.04 0.67
N PHE A 373 31.02 9.62 1.82
CA PHE A 373 29.76 9.43 2.54
C PHE A 373 29.23 10.80 2.96
N THR A 374 27.92 10.94 3.02
CA THR A 374 27.24 12.22 3.35
C THR A 374 26.29 12.06 4.55
N PRO A 375 25.85 13.15 5.21
CA PRO A 375 26.06 14.57 4.87
C PRO A 375 27.50 15.07 5.08
N GLY A 376 27.92 16.06 4.29
CA GLY A 376 29.23 16.70 4.34
C GLY A 376 29.51 17.62 3.14
N ASP A 377 30.49 18.51 3.28
CA ASP A 377 30.93 19.47 2.25
C ASP A 377 31.60 18.81 1.03
N LYS A 378 32.26 17.66 1.22
CA LYS A 378 33.24 17.11 0.27
C LYS A 378 32.68 16.47 -0.99
N LEU A 379 31.37 16.17 -1.07
CA LEU A 379 30.81 15.47 -2.23
C LEU A 379 30.96 16.34 -3.49
N GLU A 380 30.25 17.47 -3.54
CA GLU A 380 30.31 18.39 -4.70
C GLU A 380 31.73 18.86 -4.99
N ASP A 381 32.54 19.19 -3.98
CA ASP A 381 33.90 19.69 -4.20
C ASP A 381 34.84 18.62 -4.78
N THR A 382 34.62 17.34 -4.47
CA THR A 382 35.36 16.22 -5.08
C THR A 382 34.88 15.95 -6.51
N LEU A 383 33.57 16.03 -6.78
CA LEU A 383 33.01 15.92 -8.13
C LEU A 383 33.53 17.05 -9.02
N VAL A 384 33.52 18.29 -8.53
CA VAL A 384 34.08 19.47 -9.19
C VAL A 384 35.57 19.27 -9.49
N ALA A 385 36.37 18.78 -8.52
CA ALA A 385 37.79 18.51 -8.74
C ALA A 385 38.03 17.45 -9.84
N ALA A 386 37.22 16.39 -9.89
CA ALA A 386 37.29 15.38 -10.95
C ALA A 386 36.93 15.98 -12.33
N ILE A 387 35.83 16.74 -12.41
CA ILE A 387 35.38 17.42 -13.63
C ILE A 387 36.43 18.43 -14.13
N ASP A 388 37.00 19.26 -13.25
CA ASP A 388 38.02 20.24 -13.62
C ASP A 388 39.37 19.62 -14.01
N ALA A 389 39.70 18.43 -13.49
CA ALA A 389 40.86 17.65 -13.92
C ALA A 389 40.65 16.86 -15.24
N THR A 390 39.44 16.85 -15.81
CA THR A 390 39.10 16.09 -17.03
C THR A 390 39.54 16.82 -18.30
N ARG A 391 40.01 16.06 -19.31
CA ARG A 391 40.79 16.59 -20.44
C ARG A 391 40.24 16.24 -21.83
N VAL A 392 39.41 15.19 -21.95
CA VAL A 392 38.95 14.64 -23.23
C VAL A 392 37.42 14.56 -23.27
N SER A 393 36.81 13.86 -22.31
CA SER A 393 35.35 13.65 -22.32
C SER A 393 34.75 13.44 -20.93
N ILE A 394 33.50 13.88 -20.75
CA ILE A 394 32.64 13.57 -19.61
C ILE A 394 31.34 13.00 -20.14
N ASP A 395 30.98 11.81 -19.66
CA ASP A 395 29.77 11.08 -20.01
C ASP A 395 28.93 10.91 -18.73
N TYR A 396 27.84 11.69 -18.60
CA TYR A 396 27.13 11.96 -17.34
C TYR A 396 25.69 11.39 -17.35
N ALA A 397 25.43 10.31 -16.61
CA ALA A 397 24.11 9.70 -16.48
C ALA A 397 23.55 9.96 -15.07
N MET A 398 22.59 10.89 -14.96
CA MET A 398 22.10 11.36 -13.67
C MET A 398 20.59 11.51 -13.65
N PHE A 399 19.94 10.80 -12.72
CA PHE A 399 18.52 10.94 -12.44
C PHE A 399 18.16 12.39 -12.04
N SER A 400 18.67 12.90 -10.91
CA SER A 400 18.35 14.26 -10.41
C SER A 400 19.57 15.18 -10.35
N PRO A 401 19.80 16.07 -11.35
CA PRO A 401 20.92 17.01 -11.36
C PRO A 401 20.53 18.40 -10.80
N ARG A 402 20.63 18.64 -9.48
CA ARG A 402 20.31 19.94 -8.83
C ARG A 402 21.47 20.44 -7.96
N SER A 403 22.65 20.55 -8.56
CA SER A 403 23.86 21.13 -7.96
C SER A 403 24.44 22.20 -8.87
N THR A 404 24.45 23.44 -8.39
CA THR A 404 25.00 24.59 -9.11
C THR A 404 26.53 24.49 -9.25
N LYS A 405 27.22 23.97 -8.21
CA LYS A 405 28.66 23.64 -8.25
C LYS A 405 29.00 22.66 -9.39
N VAL A 406 28.27 21.54 -9.49
CA VAL A 406 28.51 20.52 -10.53
C VAL A 406 28.13 21.05 -11.92
N ALA A 407 27.01 21.75 -12.06
CA ALA A 407 26.58 22.33 -13.32
C ALA A 407 27.61 23.35 -13.87
N GLU A 408 28.08 24.29 -13.05
CA GLU A 408 29.15 25.23 -13.43
C GLU A 408 30.47 24.52 -13.77
N ALA A 409 30.79 23.38 -13.13
CA ALA A 409 31.96 22.59 -13.49
C ALA A 409 31.83 21.91 -14.86
N LEU A 410 30.66 21.34 -15.18
CA LEU A 410 30.37 20.75 -16.49
C LEU A 410 30.45 21.81 -17.61
N LYS A 411 29.90 23.00 -17.37
CA LYS A 411 30.05 24.19 -18.24
C LYS A 411 31.51 24.63 -18.41
N ARG A 412 32.30 24.66 -17.33
CA ARG A 412 33.75 24.92 -17.40
C ARG A 412 34.46 23.86 -18.26
N ALA A 413 34.12 22.58 -18.10
CA ALA A 413 34.70 21.51 -18.92
C ALA A 413 34.36 21.68 -20.41
N ALA A 414 33.10 21.95 -20.76
CA ALA A 414 32.70 22.25 -22.14
C ALA A 414 33.45 23.48 -22.71
N SER A 415 33.60 24.53 -21.91
CA SER A 415 34.37 25.74 -22.28
C SER A 415 35.89 25.51 -22.43
N ARG A 416 36.44 24.45 -21.83
CA ARG A 416 37.82 23.97 -22.06
C ARG A 416 37.95 23.06 -23.29
N GLY A 417 36.87 22.79 -24.03
CA GLY A 417 36.86 21.87 -25.16
C GLY A 417 36.75 20.38 -24.79
N VAL A 418 36.45 20.05 -23.53
CA VAL A 418 36.12 18.67 -23.13
C VAL A 418 34.76 18.31 -23.72
N LYS A 419 34.62 17.15 -24.38
CA LYS A 419 33.30 16.72 -24.87
C LYS A 419 32.43 16.26 -23.70
N VAL A 420 31.46 17.09 -23.30
CA VAL A 420 30.50 16.79 -22.24
C VAL A 420 29.17 16.31 -22.85
N ARG A 421 28.74 15.11 -22.47
CA ARG A 421 27.44 14.51 -22.84
C ARG A 421 26.66 14.17 -21.58
N ALA A 422 25.34 14.35 -21.62
CA ALA A 422 24.46 14.01 -20.50
C ALA A 422 23.27 13.16 -20.95
N VAL A 423 22.88 12.20 -20.10
CA VAL A 423 21.55 11.57 -20.10
C VAL A 423 20.89 11.90 -18.77
N ILE A 424 19.69 12.45 -18.82
CA ILE A 424 18.87 12.84 -17.66
C ILE A 424 17.54 12.07 -17.74
N ASP A 425 16.95 11.75 -16.59
CA ASP A 425 15.64 11.08 -16.55
C ASP A 425 14.54 11.95 -17.16
N GLU A 426 13.69 11.35 -17.99
CA GLU A 426 12.67 12.07 -18.74
C GLU A 426 11.60 12.70 -17.82
N SER A 427 11.25 12.05 -16.71
CA SER A 427 10.32 12.63 -15.72
C SER A 427 10.97 13.73 -14.88
N GLN A 428 12.25 13.60 -14.55
CA GLN A 428 13.01 14.68 -13.91
C GLN A 428 13.20 15.88 -14.85
N SER A 429 13.45 15.67 -16.15
CA SER A 429 13.54 16.76 -17.14
C SER A 429 12.24 17.55 -17.37
N LYS A 430 11.10 17.00 -16.92
CA LYS A 430 9.78 17.64 -16.96
C LYS A 430 9.41 18.33 -15.64
N SER A 431 10.11 18.02 -14.54
CA SER A 431 9.86 18.57 -13.22
C SER A 431 10.40 20.00 -13.06
N GLU A 432 9.59 20.92 -12.52
CA GLU A 432 9.97 22.31 -12.25
C GLU A 432 11.27 22.45 -11.43
N TYR A 433 11.59 21.46 -10.58
CA TYR A 433 12.79 21.47 -9.74
C TYR A 433 14.09 21.08 -10.44
N PHE A 434 14.02 20.33 -11.55
CA PHE A 434 15.19 19.72 -12.22
C PHE A 434 15.32 20.10 -13.69
N LYS A 435 14.20 20.37 -14.38
CA LYS A 435 14.15 20.92 -15.74
C LYS A 435 15.11 22.12 -15.95
N PRO A 436 15.17 23.14 -15.05
CA PRO A 436 16.04 24.30 -15.28
C PRO A 436 17.52 23.94 -15.38
N PHE A 437 17.98 22.90 -14.66
CA PHE A 437 19.37 22.43 -14.73
C PHE A 437 19.66 21.68 -16.03
N ALA A 438 18.73 20.85 -16.50
CA ALA A 438 18.86 20.15 -17.79
C ALA A 438 18.90 21.16 -18.97
N GLU A 439 17.99 22.13 -18.96
CA GLU A 439 17.91 23.23 -19.93
C GLU A 439 19.14 24.14 -19.89
N TRP A 440 19.63 24.48 -18.70
CA TRP A 440 20.82 25.31 -18.53
C TRP A 440 22.10 24.60 -18.97
N LEU A 441 22.24 23.28 -18.75
CA LEU A 441 23.36 22.51 -19.29
C LEU A 441 23.35 22.49 -20.82
N ALA A 442 22.19 22.28 -21.45
CA ALA A 442 22.03 22.36 -22.90
C ALA A 442 22.34 23.77 -23.44
N LEU A 443 21.92 24.82 -22.74
CA LEU A 443 22.24 26.21 -23.07
C LEU A 443 23.77 26.47 -23.02
N ASN A 444 24.48 25.86 -22.06
CA ASN A 444 25.90 26.06 -21.79
C ASN A 444 26.83 25.03 -22.47
N GLY A 445 26.38 24.39 -23.56
CA GLY A 445 27.25 23.61 -24.46
C GLY A 445 27.44 22.14 -24.08
N VAL A 446 26.61 21.59 -23.20
CA VAL A 446 26.53 20.14 -22.95
C VAL A 446 25.59 19.49 -23.95
N GLU A 447 25.98 18.33 -24.50
CA GLU A 447 25.12 17.52 -25.37
C GLU A 447 24.11 16.75 -24.49
N VAL A 448 22.97 17.37 -24.15
CA VAL A 448 21.96 16.82 -23.22
C VAL A 448 20.91 15.99 -23.96
N LYS A 449 20.64 14.79 -23.43
CA LYS A 449 19.56 13.91 -23.84
C LYS A 449 18.68 13.51 -22.65
N VAL A 450 17.43 13.11 -22.94
CA VAL A 450 16.44 12.63 -21.96
C VAL A 450 16.01 11.19 -22.27
N LEU A 451 15.85 10.37 -21.24
CA LEU A 451 15.50 8.95 -21.35
C LEU A 451 14.58 8.51 -20.21
N ALA A 452 13.60 7.67 -20.50
CA ALA A 452 12.73 7.03 -19.51
C ALA A 452 13.34 5.69 -19.04
N GLY A 453 12.52 4.75 -18.59
CA GLY A 453 12.90 3.36 -18.40
C GLY A 453 13.04 2.58 -19.71
N PRO A 454 13.51 1.33 -19.66
CA PRO A 454 13.86 0.55 -20.84
C PRO A 454 12.66 0.03 -21.65
N ASN A 455 11.44 -0.04 -21.08
CA ASN A 455 10.32 -0.77 -21.69
C ASN A 455 9.40 0.10 -22.57
N GLY A 456 9.58 1.43 -22.54
CA GLY A 456 8.80 2.36 -23.37
C GLY A 456 7.28 2.24 -23.20
N GLU A 457 6.55 2.14 -24.32
CA GLU A 457 5.08 2.02 -24.32
C GLU A 457 4.57 0.62 -23.93
N GLU A 458 5.42 -0.40 -23.95
CA GLU A 458 5.07 -1.81 -23.65
C GLU A 458 5.14 -2.14 -22.15
N SER A 459 5.58 -1.19 -21.31
CA SER A 459 5.61 -1.32 -19.85
C SER A 459 4.22 -1.60 -19.26
N ASP A 460 4.14 -2.57 -18.34
CA ASP A 460 2.98 -2.74 -17.43
C ASP A 460 2.79 -1.53 -16.49
N PHE A 461 3.84 -0.73 -16.26
CA PHE A 461 3.86 0.40 -15.35
C PHE A 461 4.53 1.64 -15.97
N PRO A 462 3.98 2.24 -17.05
CA PRO A 462 4.68 3.27 -17.85
C PRO A 462 4.97 4.57 -17.10
N LEU A 463 4.31 4.83 -15.96
CA LEU A 463 4.62 5.95 -15.06
C LEU A 463 5.84 5.68 -14.16
N ALA A 464 6.15 4.41 -13.91
CA ALA A 464 7.29 3.94 -13.11
C ALA A 464 8.58 3.75 -13.93
N GLU A 465 8.53 3.91 -15.25
CA GLU A 465 9.71 3.84 -16.12
C GLU A 465 10.70 4.99 -15.80
N LYS A 466 11.97 4.67 -15.48
CA LYS A 466 13.02 5.67 -15.11
C LYS A 466 14.41 5.39 -15.70
N MET A 467 15.15 6.45 -16.00
CA MET A 467 16.61 6.40 -16.11
C MET A 467 17.20 6.73 -14.73
N HIS A 468 17.25 5.73 -13.83
CA HIS A 468 17.56 5.96 -12.42
C HIS A 468 19.07 5.88 -12.08
N HIS A 469 19.94 5.73 -13.09
CA HIS A 469 21.39 5.79 -12.91
C HIS A 469 21.88 7.10 -12.25
N LYS A 470 22.99 6.96 -11.55
CA LYS A 470 23.69 8.02 -10.81
C LYS A 470 25.19 7.79 -10.97
N PHE A 471 25.73 8.11 -12.15
CA PHE A 471 27.15 7.91 -12.46
C PHE A 471 27.69 8.93 -13.48
N MET A 472 29.00 9.14 -13.47
CA MET A 472 29.71 9.79 -14.58
C MET A 472 31.00 9.07 -14.94
N VAL A 473 31.36 9.07 -16.23
CA VAL A 473 32.64 8.55 -16.73
C VAL A 473 33.48 9.70 -17.27
N LEU A 474 34.72 9.80 -16.80
CA LEU A 474 35.66 10.88 -17.11
C LEU A 474 36.89 10.32 -17.84
N ASP A 475 37.20 10.89 -19.00
CA ASP A 475 38.27 10.47 -19.93
C ASP A 475 38.27 8.97 -20.34
N GLY A 476 37.24 8.20 -19.99
CA GLY A 476 37.27 6.73 -20.09
C GLY A 476 38.27 6.05 -19.15
N LYS A 477 38.69 6.74 -18.06
CA LYS A 477 39.72 6.29 -17.10
C LYS A 477 39.22 6.23 -15.65
N LEU A 478 38.14 6.95 -15.36
CA LEU A 478 37.54 7.09 -14.03
C LEU A 478 36.02 7.01 -14.20
N ALA A 479 35.35 6.27 -13.34
CA ALA A 479 33.91 6.32 -13.14
C ALA A 479 33.62 6.75 -11.71
N GLU A 480 32.66 7.65 -11.53
CA GLU A 480 32.02 7.92 -10.24
C GLU A 480 30.61 7.32 -10.28
N THR A 481 30.16 6.72 -9.19
CA THR A 481 28.82 6.12 -9.03
C THR A 481 28.44 5.99 -7.55
N GLY A 482 27.16 5.82 -7.23
CA GLY A 482 26.71 5.47 -5.88
C GLY A 482 25.21 5.65 -5.70
N SER A 483 24.79 5.86 -4.45
CA SER A 483 23.40 6.22 -4.15
C SER A 483 23.09 7.69 -4.43
N ALA A 484 24.11 8.55 -4.38
CA ALA A 484 24.02 10.00 -4.44
C ALA A 484 23.51 10.51 -5.78
N ASN A 485 22.38 11.25 -5.77
CA ASN A 485 22.07 12.17 -6.86
C ASN A 485 22.99 13.40 -6.77
N HIS A 486 23.41 14.00 -7.88
CA HIS A 486 24.24 15.22 -7.84
C HIS A 486 23.39 16.46 -7.54
N THR A 487 23.00 16.59 -6.26
CA THR A 487 22.13 17.63 -5.71
C THR A 487 22.70 18.25 -4.43
N LYS A 488 22.31 19.48 -4.10
CA LYS A 488 22.67 20.10 -2.81
C LYS A 488 22.18 19.28 -1.59
N ARG A 489 21.00 18.66 -1.66
CA ARG A 489 20.48 17.78 -0.59
C ARG A 489 21.33 16.52 -0.41
N ALA A 490 21.82 15.91 -1.48
CA ALA A 490 22.73 14.76 -1.37
C ALA A 490 24.01 15.09 -0.61
N SER A 491 24.56 16.31 -0.76
CA SER A 491 25.68 16.80 0.05
C SER A 491 25.28 17.08 1.50
N MET A 492 24.21 17.84 1.76
CA MET A 492 24.00 18.47 3.08
C MET A 492 22.96 17.81 3.99
N ASP A 493 22.02 17.05 3.42
CA ASP A 493 20.73 16.75 4.05
C ASP A 493 20.44 15.23 4.08
N ASN A 494 20.82 14.54 3.01
CA ASN A 494 20.68 13.09 2.87
C ASN A 494 21.86 12.34 3.48
N HIS A 495 21.62 11.07 3.79
CA HIS A 495 22.69 10.07 3.91
C HIS A 495 22.88 9.33 2.58
N GLU A 496 24.06 9.47 1.98
CA GLU A 496 24.43 8.87 0.69
C GLU A 496 25.82 8.24 0.72
N ASN A 497 26.10 7.39 -0.27
CA ASN A 497 27.44 7.00 -0.68
C ASN A 497 27.75 7.45 -2.13
N ALA A 498 29.03 7.75 -2.38
CA ALA A 498 29.59 7.95 -3.72
C ALA A 498 30.96 7.26 -3.79
N HIS A 499 31.30 6.69 -4.94
CA HIS A 499 32.42 5.78 -5.12
C HIS A 499 33.16 6.07 -6.42
N PHE A 500 34.50 6.09 -6.34
CA PHE A 500 35.37 6.34 -7.49
C PHE A 500 36.08 5.04 -7.90
N LEU A 501 35.96 4.70 -9.19
CA LEU A 501 36.44 3.46 -9.81
C LEU A 501 37.44 3.80 -10.91
N ASN A 502 38.64 3.23 -10.86
CA ASN A 502 39.68 3.43 -11.87
C ASN A 502 40.25 2.11 -12.44
N ASP A 503 39.56 0.99 -12.20
CA ASP A 503 39.80 -0.24 -12.94
C ASP A 503 39.27 -0.09 -14.37
N LYS A 504 40.08 -0.47 -15.36
CA LYS A 504 39.78 -0.26 -16.79
C LYS A 504 38.56 -1.06 -17.26
N THR A 505 38.27 -2.19 -16.65
CA THR A 505 37.14 -3.06 -16.96
C THR A 505 35.85 -2.44 -16.43
N ASP A 506 35.84 -2.04 -15.17
CA ASP A 506 34.67 -1.43 -14.52
C ASP A 506 34.28 -0.11 -15.20
N VAL A 507 35.27 0.74 -15.51
CA VAL A 507 35.04 2.00 -16.24
C VAL A 507 34.55 1.74 -17.67
N ALA A 508 34.96 0.65 -18.31
CA ALA A 508 34.43 0.27 -19.62
C ALA A 508 32.97 -0.21 -19.57
N ALA A 509 32.51 -0.83 -18.47
CA ALA A 509 31.11 -1.17 -18.24
C ALA A 509 30.22 0.09 -18.18
N TYR A 510 30.58 1.07 -17.36
CA TYR A 510 29.84 2.34 -17.27
C TYR A 510 29.87 3.12 -18.59
N LEU A 511 31.01 3.15 -19.30
CA LEU A 511 31.12 3.78 -20.61
C LEU A 511 30.26 3.09 -21.67
N PHE A 512 30.09 1.78 -21.57
CA PHE A 512 29.18 1.01 -22.41
C PHE A 512 27.71 1.36 -22.13
N ALA A 513 27.30 1.34 -20.85
CA ALA A 513 25.94 1.71 -20.43
C ALA A 513 25.56 3.12 -20.92
N PHE A 514 26.47 4.08 -20.71
CA PHE A 514 26.27 5.45 -21.20
C PHE A 514 26.11 5.50 -22.71
N LYS A 515 26.97 4.83 -23.49
CA LYS A 515 26.88 4.83 -24.96
C LYS A 515 25.59 4.22 -25.46
N HIS A 516 25.07 3.17 -24.83
CA HIS A 516 23.78 2.58 -25.16
C HIS A 516 22.64 3.57 -24.89
N MET A 517 22.50 4.04 -23.65
CA MET A 517 21.48 5.02 -23.26
C MET A 517 21.53 6.29 -24.12
N PHE A 518 22.71 6.86 -24.32
CA PHE A 518 22.91 8.06 -25.14
C PHE A 518 22.60 7.81 -26.63
N GLY A 519 22.69 6.56 -27.10
CA GLY A 519 22.24 6.18 -28.44
C GLY A 519 20.72 6.29 -28.59
N VAL A 520 19.97 5.68 -27.67
CA VAL A 520 18.49 5.61 -27.72
C VAL A 520 17.77 6.84 -27.18
N ALA A 521 18.42 7.65 -26.34
CA ALA A 521 17.81 8.81 -25.69
C ALA A 521 17.49 9.97 -26.67
N THR A 522 16.42 10.70 -26.38
CA THR A 522 15.94 11.85 -27.17
C THR A 522 16.76 13.09 -26.86
N ALA A 523 17.11 13.90 -27.87
CA ALA A 523 17.80 15.17 -27.64
C ALA A 523 16.91 16.18 -26.91
N LEU A 524 17.43 16.81 -25.85
CA LEU A 524 16.76 17.94 -25.22
C LEU A 524 16.97 19.19 -26.10
N PRO A 525 15.92 19.88 -26.56
CA PRO A 525 16.08 21.11 -27.32
C PRO A 525 16.84 22.17 -26.50
N ARG A 526 17.76 22.90 -27.14
CA ARG A 526 18.45 24.01 -26.50
C ARG A 526 17.45 25.16 -26.30
N PRO A 527 17.22 25.65 -25.07
CA PRO A 527 16.32 26.77 -24.82
C PRO A 527 16.93 28.10 -25.31
N GLU A 528 16.10 29.11 -25.51
CA GLU A 528 16.56 30.49 -25.78
C GLU A 528 17.22 31.12 -24.55
N SER A 529 16.69 30.82 -23.36
CA SER A 529 17.24 31.24 -22.07
C SER A 529 16.93 30.21 -20.99
N ALA A 530 17.82 30.06 -20.02
CA ALA A 530 17.64 29.24 -18.83
C ALA A 530 18.47 29.81 -17.68
N SER A 531 17.97 29.68 -16.45
CA SER A 531 18.66 30.08 -15.22
C SER A 531 18.55 28.97 -14.18
N ILE A 532 19.55 28.90 -13.30
CA ILE A 532 19.57 28.00 -12.15
C ILE A 532 19.81 28.82 -10.88
N PRO A 533 19.25 28.40 -9.73
CA PRO A 533 19.51 29.06 -8.44
C PRO A 533 21.00 29.00 -8.07
N THR A 534 21.44 29.97 -7.26
CA THR A 534 22.78 29.99 -6.67
C THR A 534 22.99 28.85 -5.67
N ASP A 535 24.24 28.57 -5.33
CA ASP A 535 24.60 27.58 -4.30
C ASP A 535 24.01 27.95 -2.93
N GLU A 536 23.88 29.26 -2.67
CA GLU A 536 23.34 29.88 -1.46
C GLU A 536 21.81 29.84 -1.37
N GLU A 537 21.10 29.99 -2.49
CA GLU A 537 19.66 29.77 -2.55
C GLU A 537 19.32 28.29 -2.32
N LEU A 538 20.08 27.38 -2.95
CA LEU A 538 19.92 25.93 -2.71
C LEU A 538 20.23 25.52 -1.26
N LYS A 539 21.10 26.23 -0.53
CA LYS A 539 21.30 26.03 0.92
C LYS A 539 20.09 26.51 1.70
N ARG A 540 19.58 27.70 1.39
CA ARG A 540 18.40 28.28 2.05
C ARG A 540 17.14 27.41 1.88
N ASP A 541 16.93 26.84 0.68
CA ASP A 541 15.87 25.85 0.40
C ASP A 541 15.91 24.60 1.31
N ILE A 542 17.06 24.32 1.93
CA ILE A 542 17.29 23.14 2.79
C ILE A 542 17.22 23.53 4.27
N GLU A 543 17.91 24.61 4.64
CA GLU A 543 18.02 25.10 6.02
C GLU A 543 16.75 25.83 6.50
N SER A 544 16.00 26.42 5.58
CA SER A 544 14.76 27.15 5.85
C SER A 544 13.79 26.97 4.67
N PRO A 545 13.30 25.74 4.43
CA PRO A 545 12.35 25.44 3.37
C PRO A 545 11.06 26.27 3.55
N PRO A 546 10.47 26.80 2.47
CA PRO A 546 9.19 27.50 2.56
C PRO A 546 8.09 26.56 3.06
N ASP A 547 7.08 27.13 3.70
CA ASP A 547 5.87 26.38 4.04
C ASP A 547 5.19 25.83 2.77
N PRO A 548 4.66 24.60 2.80
CA PRO A 548 3.90 24.07 1.68
C PRO A 548 2.66 24.95 1.44
N PRO A 549 2.23 25.15 0.17
CA PRO A 549 0.97 25.83 -0.10
C PRO A 549 -0.16 25.08 0.64
N PRO A 550 -1.12 25.81 1.26
CA PRO A 550 -2.21 25.16 1.98
C PRO A 550 -2.99 24.27 0.99
N PRO A 551 -3.39 23.04 1.42
CA PRO A 551 -4.16 22.17 0.54
C PRO A 551 -5.47 22.85 0.14
N PRO A 552 -6.00 22.57 -1.07
CA PRO A 552 -7.30 23.09 -1.45
C PRO A 552 -8.35 22.62 -0.42
N PRO A 553 -9.30 23.49 -0.02
CA PRO A 553 -10.31 23.11 0.95
C PRO A 553 -11.08 21.89 0.43
N GLY A 554 -11.27 20.89 1.31
CA GLY A 554 -12.07 19.72 1.00
C GLY A 554 -13.52 20.10 0.67
N PRO A 555 -14.27 19.20 0.00
CA PRO A 555 -15.70 19.41 -0.17
C PRO A 555 -16.36 19.59 1.22
N PRO A 556 -17.33 20.51 1.37
CA PRO A 556 -17.99 20.73 2.65
C PRO A 556 -18.72 19.45 3.08
N GLU A 557 -18.58 19.07 4.35
CA GLU A 557 -19.26 17.88 4.88
C GLU A 557 -20.77 17.96 4.63
N VAL A 558 -21.29 17.03 3.83
CA VAL A 558 -22.74 16.81 3.70
C VAL A 558 -23.26 16.42 5.08
N PRO A 559 -24.11 17.21 5.75
CA PRO A 559 -24.60 16.85 7.08
C PRO A 559 -25.42 15.57 7.01
N LEU A 560 -25.17 14.62 7.92
CA LEU A 560 -25.97 13.40 8.00
C LEU A 560 -27.32 13.75 8.69
N PRO A 561 -28.49 13.51 8.07
CA PRO A 561 -29.77 13.73 8.73
C PRO A 561 -29.90 12.85 9.98
N ALA A 562 -30.57 13.33 11.02
CA ALA A 562 -30.74 12.58 12.27
C ALA A 562 -31.52 11.28 12.04
N ALA A 563 -31.11 10.18 12.69
CA ALA A 563 -31.86 8.93 12.63
C ALA A 563 -33.22 9.07 13.31
N GLU A 564 -34.27 8.54 12.67
CA GLU A 564 -35.51 8.21 13.38
C GLU A 564 -35.21 7.22 14.52
N THR A 565 -36.04 7.23 15.57
CA THR A 565 -35.83 6.36 16.74
C THR A 565 -37.04 5.51 17.05
N LEU A 566 -36.79 4.26 17.39
CA LEU A 566 -37.79 3.31 17.89
C LEU A 566 -37.55 3.03 19.39
N SER A 567 -38.60 2.65 20.11
CA SER A 567 -38.51 2.33 21.54
C SER A 567 -38.66 0.82 21.76
N PHE A 568 -37.54 0.13 21.92
CA PHE A 568 -37.53 -1.29 22.23
C PHE A 568 -37.41 -1.50 23.74
N ASN A 569 -38.45 -2.06 24.35
CA ASN A 569 -38.47 -2.49 25.75
C ASN A 569 -38.19 -1.41 26.83
N GLY A 570 -38.09 -0.13 26.45
CA GLY A 570 -37.73 1.01 27.30
C GLY A 570 -36.44 1.73 26.85
N VAL A 571 -35.71 1.22 25.86
CA VAL A 571 -34.50 1.81 25.29
C VAL A 571 -34.81 2.41 23.92
N ALA A 572 -34.35 3.64 23.68
CA ALA A 572 -34.39 4.26 22.36
C ALA A 572 -33.23 3.75 21.48
N LEU A 573 -33.54 3.25 20.29
CA LEU A 573 -32.57 2.78 19.29
C LEU A 573 -32.79 3.55 17.98
N PRO A 574 -31.73 3.89 17.22
CA PRO A 574 -31.88 4.52 15.92
C PRO A 574 -32.33 3.51 14.86
N VAL A 575 -33.17 3.91 13.91
CA VAL A 575 -33.61 3.04 12.79
C VAL A 575 -32.46 2.68 11.86
N SER A 576 -31.42 3.51 11.78
CA SER A 576 -30.16 3.22 11.08
C SER A 576 -28.96 3.83 11.80
N ALA A 577 -27.78 3.21 11.67
CA ALA A 577 -26.51 3.74 12.19
C ALA A 577 -25.36 3.44 11.21
N PHE A 578 -24.44 4.40 11.03
CA PHE A 578 -23.36 4.34 10.04
C PHE A 578 -21.95 4.56 10.62
N ARG A 579 -21.03 3.59 10.44
CA ARG A 579 -19.61 3.76 10.79
C ARG A 579 -18.88 4.60 9.74
N PRO A 580 -17.95 5.51 10.11
CA PRO A 580 -17.47 5.82 11.46
C PRO A 580 -18.31 6.89 12.20
N TYR A 581 -19.28 7.51 11.54
CA TYR A 581 -19.95 8.74 11.99
C TYR A 581 -20.85 8.55 13.23
N GLU A 582 -21.46 7.37 13.36
CA GLU A 582 -22.34 6.97 14.47
C GLU A 582 -21.81 5.63 15.03
N PRO A 583 -21.56 5.49 16.34
CA PRO A 583 -21.03 4.24 16.89
C PRO A 583 -22.12 3.16 17.01
N VAL A 584 -21.82 1.95 16.56
CA VAL A 584 -22.80 0.87 16.35
C VAL A 584 -22.82 -0.11 17.52
N GLU A 585 -21.65 -0.51 18.03
CA GLU A 585 -21.51 -1.47 19.14
C GLU A 585 -22.46 -1.14 20.32
N ARG A 586 -22.50 0.14 20.73
CA ARG A 586 -23.34 0.59 21.85
C ARG A 586 -24.84 0.31 21.64
N HIS A 587 -25.33 0.35 20.39
CA HIS A 587 -26.74 0.17 20.07
C HIS A 587 -27.09 -1.32 20.01
N VAL A 588 -26.20 -2.15 19.46
CA VAL A 588 -26.28 -3.61 19.52
C VAL A 588 -26.29 -4.09 20.98
N VAL A 589 -25.34 -3.61 21.81
CA VAL A 589 -25.28 -3.91 23.25
C VAL A 589 -26.55 -3.46 23.98
N ALA A 590 -27.03 -2.23 23.74
CA ALA A 590 -28.23 -1.72 24.40
C ALA A 590 -29.51 -2.51 24.02
N ALA A 591 -29.64 -2.96 22.78
CA ALA A 591 -30.73 -3.82 22.35
C ALA A 591 -30.67 -5.22 22.99
N ILE A 592 -29.48 -5.82 23.08
CA ILE A 592 -29.25 -7.11 23.75
C ILE A 592 -29.53 -7.01 25.25
N ASP A 593 -29.16 -5.91 25.92
CA ASP A 593 -29.50 -5.69 27.33
C ASP A 593 -30.97 -5.33 27.56
N ALA A 594 -31.65 -4.76 26.58
CA ALA A 594 -33.10 -4.53 26.61
C ALA A 594 -33.94 -5.80 26.38
N ALA A 595 -33.38 -6.89 25.84
CA ALA A 595 -34.09 -8.16 25.60
C ALA A 595 -34.47 -8.88 26.92
N LYS A 596 -35.69 -9.46 26.95
CA LYS A 596 -36.35 -10.02 28.14
C LYS A 596 -36.82 -11.48 27.99
N LYS A 597 -36.88 -12.03 26.78
CA LYS A 597 -37.40 -13.36 26.47
C LYS A 597 -36.49 -14.16 25.54
N THR A 598 -36.21 -13.65 24.34
CA THR A 598 -35.50 -14.40 23.30
C THR A 598 -34.51 -13.52 22.56
N LEU A 599 -33.43 -14.12 22.07
CA LEU A 599 -32.45 -13.46 21.23
C LEU A 599 -31.91 -14.50 20.24
N LYS A 600 -32.16 -14.31 18.94
CA LYS A 600 -31.85 -15.25 17.87
C LYS A 600 -30.87 -14.59 16.90
N ILE A 601 -29.63 -15.06 16.84
CA ILE A 601 -28.50 -14.37 16.20
C ILE A 601 -27.92 -15.23 15.07
N ALA A 602 -27.79 -14.68 13.87
CA ALA A 602 -26.98 -15.28 12.81
C ALA A 602 -25.86 -14.30 12.43
N ILE A 603 -24.61 -14.66 12.75
CA ILE A 603 -23.47 -13.76 12.64
C ILE A 603 -22.23 -14.47 12.09
N TYR A 604 -21.69 -13.95 10.99
CA TYR A 604 -20.51 -14.49 10.32
C TYR A 604 -19.23 -14.38 11.16
N GLN A 605 -18.96 -13.21 11.74
CA GLN A 605 -17.76 -12.93 12.53
C GLN A 605 -18.09 -12.25 13.86
N PHE A 606 -17.46 -12.72 14.94
CA PHE A 606 -17.80 -12.39 16.31
C PHE A 606 -16.54 -12.30 17.19
N GLU A 607 -16.19 -11.08 17.60
CA GLU A 607 -14.98 -10.73 18.36
C GLU A 607 -15.15 -9.54 19.32
N GLN A 608 -16.32 -8.87 19.34
CA GLN A 608 -16.58 -7.73 20.23
C GLN A 608 -16.89 -8.16 21.67
N GLN A 609 -16.00 -7.79 22.59
CA GLN A 609 -16.11 -8.14 24.00
C GLN A 609 -17.39 -7.58 24.66
N ALA A 610 -17.79 -6.33 24.35
CA ALA A 610 -18.97 -5.74 24.98
C ALA A 610 -20.27 -6.43 24.52
N VAL A 611 -20.33 -6.86 23.26
CA VAL A 611 -21.42 -7.68 22.72
C VAL A 611 -21.43 -9.06 23.40
N PHE A 612 -20.28 -9.71 23.55
CA PHE A 612 -20.19 -11.00 24.25
C PHE A 612 -20.60 -10.91 25.72
N ASP A 613 -20.21 -9.85 26.41
CA ASP A 613 -20.65 -9.59 27.78
C ASP A 613 -22.17 -9.28 27.85
N ALA A 614 -22.74 -8.63 26.84
CA ALA A 614 -24.19 -8.44 26.72
C ALA A 614 -24.93 -9.78 26.51
N LEU A 615 -24.40 -10.70 25.70
CA LEU A 615 -24.97 -12.05 25.54
C LEU A 615 -24.94 -12.83 26.87
N LYS A 616 -23.84 -12.75 27.62
CA LYS A 616 -23.71 -13.36 28.95
C LYS A 616 -24.70 -12.73 29.95
N ARG A 617 -24.87 -11.40 29.95
CA ARG A 617 -25.90 -10.71 30.74
C ARG A 617 -27.32 -11.16 30.36
N ALA A 618 -27.65 -11.21 29.07
CA ALA A 618 -28.96 -11.66 28.60
C ALA A 618 -29.28 -13.09 29.05
N LYS A 619 -28.35 -14.03 28.85
CA LYS A 619 -28.47 -15.41 29.34
C LYS A 619 -28.65 -15.47 30.87
N ALA A 620 -27.90 -14.67 31.63
CA ALA A 620 -28.04 -14.58 33.09
C ALA A 620 -29.40 -13.99 33.56
N ARG A 621 -30.03 -13.13 32.75
CA ARG A 621 -31.42 -12.65 32.96
C ARG A 621 -32.49 -13.68 32.58
N GLY A 622 -32.12 -14.86 32.07
CA GLY A 622 -33.05 -15.89 31.61
C GLY A 622 -33.53 -15.73 30.16
N VAL A 623 -32.93 -14.83 29.37
CA VAL A 623 -33.23 -14.71 27.93
C VAL A 623 -32.75 -15.98 27.21
N LYS A 624 -33.60 -16.60 26.38
CA LYS A 624 -33.18 -17.70 25.50
C LYS A 624 -32.34 -17.15 24.35
N VAL A 625 -31.02 -17.18 24.52
CA VAL A 625 -30.04 -16.79 23.49
C VAL A 625 -29.71 -17.99 22.60
N GLN A 626 -30.06 -17.89 21.33
CA GLN A 626 -29.82 -18.88 20.27
C GLN A 626 -28.90 -18.29 19.20
N VAL A 627 -27.93 -19.05 18.70
CA VAL A 627 -26.88 -18.56 17.79
C VAL A 627 -26.70 -19.50 16.60
N VAL A 628 -26.43 -18.94 15.42
CA VAL A 628 -25.92 -19.64 14.24
C VAL A 628 -24.62 -18.94 13.81
N LEU A 629 -23.53 -19.71 13.72
CA LEU A 629 -22.23 -19.24 13.23
C LEU A 629 -21.86 -19.90 11.90
N ASP A 630 -20.96 -19.29 11.15
CA ASP A 630 -20.32 -19.99 10.03
C ASP A 630 -19.36 -21.08 10.54
N ARG A 631 -19.48 -22.26 9.96
CA ARG A 631 -18.71 -23.46 10.34
C ARG A 631 -17.20 -23.25 10.22
N ALA A 632 -16.71 -22.52 9.22
CA ALA A 632 -15.27 -22.32 9.01
C ALA A 632 -14.63 -21.36 10.02
N HIS A 633 -15.43 -20.63 10.80
CA HIS A 633 -14.93 -19.85 11.94
C HIS A 633 -14.69 -20.69 13.21
N VAL A 634 -15.29 -21.89 13.31
CA VAL A 634 -15.06 -22.86 14.40
C VAL A 634 -14.12 -23.99 13.94
N TYR A 635 -14.41 -24.62 12.82
CA TYR A 635 -13.58 -25.66 12.20
C TYR A 635 -12.67 -25.05 11.12
N THR A 636 -11.66 -24.31 11.57
CA THR A 636 -10.69 -23.64 10.70
C THR A 636 -9.76 -24.64 9.99
N THR A 637 -9.51 -24.37 8.71
CA THR A 637 -8.58 -25.15 7.87
C THR A 637 -7.47 -24.26 7.27
N GLY A 638 -6.44 -24.89 6.70
CA GLY A 638 -5.30 -24.21 6.09
C GLY A 638 -4.32 -23.61 7.11
N THR A 639 -3.46 -22.70 6.62
CA THR A 639 -2.32 -22.13 7.35
C THR A 639 -2.62 -20.69 7.80
N SER A 640 -2.11 -20.29 8.97
CA SER A 640 -2.11 -18.89 9.42
C SER A 640 -1.05 -18.06 8.70
N HIS A 641 -1.11 -16.72 8.84
CA HIS A 641 -0.04 -15.83 8.35
C HIS A 641 1.31 -16.01 9.06
N GLU A 642 1.36 -16.82 10.12
CA GLU A 642 2.56 -17.16 10.91
C GLU A 642 3.15 -18.53 10.51
N GLY A 643 2.52 -19.25 9.57
CA GLY A 643 3.02 -20.53 9.04
C GLY A 643 2.59 -21.78 9.81
N GLY A 644 1.87 -21.65 10.94
CA GLY A 644 1.23 -22.78 11.63
C GLY A 644 -0.19 -23.08 11.11
N PRO A 645 -0.85 -24.17 11.55
CA PRO A 645 -2.25 -24.40 11.22
C PRO A 645 -3.15 -23.27 11.73
N ARG A 646 -4.14 -22.86 10.93
CA ARG A 646 -5.13 -21.86 11.32
C ARG A 646 -6.03 -22.42 12.42
N LYS A 647 -6.19 -21.67 13.51
CA LYS A 647 -7.05 -22.00 14.66
C LYS A 647 -8.25 -21.03 14.74
N PRO A 648 -9.38 -21.43 15.36
CA PRO A 648 -10.48 -20.52 15.64
C PRO A 648 -10.02 -19.40 16.59
N ARG A 649 -10.61 -18.21 16.49
CA ARG A 649 -10.24 -17.07 17.35
C ARG A 649 -10.74 -17.30 18.78
N PRO A 650 -10.04 -16.81 19.84
CA PRO A 650 -10.37 -17.14 21.23
C PRO A 650 -11.83 -16.88 21.61
N MET A 651 -12.41 -15.74 21.21
CA MET A 651 -13.79 -15.42 21.56
C MET A 651 -14.83 -16.33 20.88
N ILE A 652 -14.52 -16.91 19.72
CA ILE A 652 -15.36 -17.94 19.10
C ILE A 652 -15.36 -19.22 19.97
N VAL A 653 -14.20 -19.60 20.51
CA VAL A 653 -14.06 -20.74 21.43
C VAL A 653 -14.81 -20.49 22.74
N GLU A 654 -14.74 -19.27 23.27
CA GLU A 654 -15.50 -18.86 24.47
C GLU A 654 -17.02 -18.80 24.22
N LEU A 655 -17.46 -18.33 23.05
CA LEU A 655 -18.87 -18.32 22.68
C LEU A 655 -19.43 -19.75 22.54
N VAL A 656 -18.67 -20.65 21.91
CA VAL A 656 -19.01 -22.07 21.78
C VAL A 656 -19.03 -22.77 23.14
N LYS A 657 -17.96 -22.64 23.94
CA LYS A 657 -17.86 -23.27 25.28
C LYS A 657 -18.71 -22.56 26.36
N GLY A 658 -19.28 -21.39 26.05
CA GLY A 658 -20.20 -20.63 26.92
C GLY A 658 -21.59 -21.25 27.10
N GLY A 659 -21.89 -22.36 26.42
CA GLY A 659 -23.13 -23.12 26.57
C GLY A 659 -24.37 -22.37 26.08
N PHE A 660 -24.25 -21.63 24.98
CA PHE A 660 -25.39 -21.02 24.28
C PHE A 660 -26.10 -22.06 23.41
N ASP A 661 -27.34 -21.80 22.99
CA ASP A 661 -28.08 -22.68 22.06
C ASP A 661 -27.56 -22.42 20.62
N LEU A 662 -26.40 -23.00 20.32
CA LEU A 662 -25.55 -22.64 19.16
C LEU A 662 -25.44 -23.78 18.15
N LEU A 663 -25.64 -23.46 16.86
CA LEU A 663 -25.39 -24.36 15.72
C LEU A 663 -24.38 -23.75 14.74
N LEU A 664 -23.75 -24.61 13.94
CA LEU A 664 -22.83 -24.23 12.87
C LEU A 664 -23.48 -24.45 11.51
N LEU A 665 -23.26 -23.55 10.56
CA LEU A 665 -23.80 -23.65 9.20
C LEU A 665 -22.69 -23.44 8.16
N LYS A 666 -22.71 -24.24 7.09
CA LYS A 666 -21.84 -24.12 5.90
C LYS A 666 -22.72 -24.02 4.66
N GLY A 667 -22.35 -23.19 3.69
CA GLY A 667 -23.06 -23.10 2.41
C GLY A 667 -22.93 -24.33 1.51
N GLN A 668 -23.33 -24.18 0.25
CA GLN A 668 -23.12 -25.16 -0.81
C GLN A 668 -21.75 -24.95 -1.48
N SER A 669 -21.09 -26.04 -1.86
CA SER A 669 -19.74 -26.07 -2.44
C SER A 669 -18.74 -25.15 -1.69
N SER A 670 -18.44 -23.97 -2.22
CA SER A 670 -17.53 -22.95 -1.66
C SER A 670 -18.20 -21.88 -0.77
N GLY A 671 -19.53 -21.89 -0.64
CA GLY A 671 -20.32 -20.89 0.09
C GLY A 671 -20.30 -21.03 1.62
N ILE A 672 -20.74 -19.95 2.27
CA ILE A 672 -20.62 -19.71 3.71
C ILE A 672 -21.94 -19.21 4.33
N MET A 673 -22.05 -19.21 5.66
CA MET A 673 -23.10 -18.49 6.37
C MET A 673 -22.64 -17.04 6.59
N HIS A 674 -23.05 -16.12 5.71
CA HIS A 674 -22.54 -14.75 5.69
C HIS A 674 -23.49 -13.71 6.30
N ASN A 675 -24.65 -14.12 6.82
CA ASN A 675 -25.57 -13.24 7.54
C ASN A 675 -24.91 -12.45 8.68
N LYS A 676 -25.44 -11.24 8.93
CA LYS A 676 -25.26 -10.47 10.16
C LYS A 676 -26.65 -9.92 10.55
N PHE A 677 -27.28 -10.53 11.55
CA PHE A 677 -28.54 -10.05 12.13
C PHE A 677 -28.77 -10.63 13.53
N PHE A 678 -29.64 -9.98 14.31
CA PHE A 678 -30.36 -10.64 15.40
C PHE A 678 -31.86 -10.29 15.42
N VAL A 679 -32.67 -11.20 15.97
CA VAL A 679 -34.06 -10.92 16.38
C VAL A 679 -34.20 -11.04 17.90
N ALA A 680 -34.58 -9.95 18.55
CA ALA A 680 -34.81 -9.85 20.00
C ALA A 680 -36.31 -9.82 20.35
N ASP A 681 -36.69 -10.59 21.36
CA ASP A 681 -38.05 -10.74 21.92
C ASP A 681 -39.17 -11.00 20.88
N GLU A 682 -38.82 -11.53 19.71
CA GLU A 682 -39.71 -11.71 18.54
C GLU A 682 -40.39 -10.39 18.11
N LYS A 683 -39.68 -9.26 18.29
CA LYS A 683 -40.21 -7.90 18.05
C LYS A 683 -39.24 -6.89 17.45
N LEU A 684 -37.93 -7.05 17.67
CA LEU A 684 -36.91 -6.17 17.13
C LEU A 684 -35.98 -6.99 16.24
N LEU A 685 -35.83 -6.58 14.99
CA LEU A 685 -34.78 -7.02 14.08
C LEU A 685 -33.66 -5.98 14.07
N GLU A 686 -32.42 -6.44 14.18
CA GLU A 686 -31.21 -5.74 13.76
C GLU A 686 -30.64 -6.49 12.54
N ALA A 687 -30.18 -5.77 11.52
CA ALA A 687 -29.47 -6.36 10.37
C ALA A 687 -28.61 -5.31 9.62
N GLY A 688 -27.57 -5.75 8.92
CA GLY A 688 -26.76 -4.87 8.06
C GLY A 688 -25.50 -5.53 7.50
N SER A 689 -24.50 -4.71 7.17
CA SER A 689 -23.19 -5.18 6.67
C SER A 689 -22.20 -5.54 7.79
N TYR A 690 -22.43 -4.96 8.97
CA TYR A 690 -21.59 -4.95 10.17
C TYR A 690 -21.44 -6.34 10.82
N ASN A 691 -20.20 -6.80 10.99
CA ASN A 691 -19.93 -7.96 11.86
C ASN A 691 -19.70 -7.47 13.30
N TYR A 692 -19.88 -8.32 14.31
CA TYR A 692 -19.61 -7.94 15.70
C TYR A 692 -18.11 -8.08 16.00
N THR A 693 -17.25 -7.36 15.29
CA THR A 693 -15.80 -7.36 15.44
C THR A 693 -15.27 -5.95 15.64
N ASP A 694 -14.19 -5.81 16.41
CA ASP A 694 -13.59 -4.50 16.68
C ASP A 694 -13.29 -3.73 15.37
N GLN A 695 -12.83 -4.43 14.32
CA GLN A 695 -12.54 -3.81 13.02
C GLN A 695 -13.78 -3.27 12.29
N SER A 696 -14.96 -3.89 12.46
CA SER A 696 -16.21 -3.33 11.94
C SER A 696 -16.62 -2.03 12.65
N GLU A 697 -16.17 -1.80 13.90
CA GLU A 697 -16.37 -0.52 14.60
C GLU A 697 -15.22 0.48 14.34
N SER A 698 -13.94 0.06 14.29
CA SER A 698 -12.78 0.97 14.17
C SER A 698 -12.27 1.21 12.74
N ASP A 699 -12.23 0.18 11.88
CA ASP A 699 -11.45 0.19 10.64
C ASP A 699 -12.31 0.08 9.35
N HIS A 700 -13.63 -0.14 9.46
CA HIS A 700 -14.53 -0.32 8.31
C HIS A 700 -15.61 0.76 8.21
N PHE A 701 -16.00 1.13 6.97
CA PHE A 701 -17.29 1.76 6.72
C PHE A 701 -18.39 0.69 6.66
N GLU A 702 -19.41 0.84 7.51
CA GLU A 702 -20.46 -0.17 7.75
C GLU A 702 -21.82 0.52 7.95
N ASN A 703 -22.91 -0.22 7.71
CA ASN A 703 -24.27 0.18 8.07
C ASN A 703 -25.00 -0.91 8.86
N VAL A 704 -25.88 -0.47 9.76
CA VAL A 704 -26.83 -1.29 10.52
C VAL A 704 -28.20 -0.64 10.50
N LEU A 705 -29.24 -1.45 10.45
CA LEU A 705 -30.65 -1.08 10.62
C LEU A 705 -31.24 -1.71 11.87
N PHE A 706 -32.18 -1.01 12.51
CA PHE A 706 -33.06 -1.58 13.55
C PHE A 706 -34.51 -1.35 13.14
N THR A 707 -35.36 -2.37 13.25
CA THR A 707 -36.78 -2.28 12.87
C THR A 707 -37.69 -3.19 13.68
N MET A 708 -38.95 -2.78 13.80
CA MET A 708 -40.02 -3.52 14.48
C MET A 708 -41.22 -3.81 13.54
N ASP A 709 -41.01 -3.76 12.21
CA ASP A 709 -42.02 -4.21 11.25
C ASP A 709 -42.31 -5.71 11.44
N GLU A 710 -43.58 -6.05 11.71
CA GLU A 710 -43.98 -7.41 12.09
C GLU A 710 -43.78 -8.40 10.93
N GLY A 711 -43.94 -7.96 9.68
CA GLY A 711 -43.69 -8.78 8.49
C GLY A 711 -42.21 -9.14 8.33
N ARG A 712 -41.30 -8.18 8.52
CA ARG A 712 -39.85 -8.41 8.55
C ARG A 712 -39.47 -9.39 9.63
N VAL A 713 -39.86 -9.08 10.87
CA VAL A 713 -39.52 -9.86 12.06
C VAL A 713 -40.03 -11.29 11.90
N ARG A 714 -41.26 -11.50 11.43
CA ARG A 714 -41.84 -12.83 11.19
C ARG A 714 -41.02 -13.65 10.19
N HIS A 715 -40.76 -13.13 8.98
CA HIS A 715 -39.99 -13.89 7.98
C HIS A 715 -38.50 -14.08 8.36
N TYR A 716 -37.91 -13.18 9.17
CA TYR A 716 -36.57 -13.40 9.74
C TYR A 716 -36.55 -14.52 10.81
N LEU A 717 -37.63 -14.67 11.58
CA LEU A 717 -37.79 -15.80 12.50
C LEU A 717 -37.95 -17.14 11.75
N GLU A 718 -38.72 -17.13 10.65
CA GLU A 718 -38.87 -18.28 9.75
C GLU A 718 -37.52 -18.65 9.10
N TYR A 719 -36.76 -17.67 8.59
CA TYR A 719 -35.42 -17.89 8.01
C TYR A 719 -34.39 -18.36 9.04
N PHE A 720 -34.43 -17.83 10.26
CA PHE A 720 -33.58 -18.31 11.36
C PHE A 720 -33.88 -19.78 11.72
N GLN A 721 -35.15 -20.17 11.73
CA GLN A 721 -35.54 -21.57 11.94
C GLN A 721 -35.07 -22.47 10.79
N TYR A 722 -35.29 -22.05 9.54
CA TYR A 722 -34.78 -22.74 8.34
C TYR A 722 -33.25 -22.94 8.38
N MET A 723 -32.48 -21.90 8.73
CA MET A 723 -31.02 -22.02 8.89
C MET A 723 -30.61 -23.00 9.99
N ARG A 724 -31.35 -23.06 11.10
CA ARG A 724 -31.11 -24.03 12.16
C ARG A 724 -31.45 -25.46 11.75
N GLU A 725 -32.44 -25.66 10.89
CA GLU A 725 -32.76 -26.97 10.30
C GLU A 725 -31.69 -27.45 9.30
N GLN A 726 -30.86 -26.54 8.77
CA GLN A 726 -29.70 -26.87 7.93
C GLN A 726 -28.38 -26.95 8.72
N GLY A 727 -28.38 -26.68 10.03
CA GLY A 727 -27.18 -26.54 10.86
C GLY A 727 -26.72 -27.85 11.53
N GLU A 728 -25.41 -27.96 11.77
CA GLU A 728 -24.81 -29.03 12.58
C GLU A 728 -24.56 -28.58 14.04
N GLU A 729 -24.69 -29.48 15.00
CA GLU A 729 -24.25 -29.26 16.38
C GLU A 729 -22.72 -29.19 16.46
N VAL A 730 -22.19 -28.59 17.51
CA VAL A 730 -20.74 -28.54 17.73
C VAL A 730 -20.24 -29.90 18.24
N ASP A 731 -19.55 -30.63 17.36
CA ASP A 731 -18.56 -31.64 17.75
C ASP A 731 -17.41 -30.95 18.51
N PHE A 732 -17.36 -31.22 19.82
CA PHE A 732 -16.36 -30.65 20.73
C PHE A 732 -15.01 -31.39 20.67
N ASP A 733 -14.99 -32.69 20.34
CA ASP A 733 -13.75 -33.46 20.23
C ASP A 733 -12.95 -32.97 19.02
N LYS A 734 -13.63 -32.73 17.89
CA LYS A 734 -13.06 -32.10 16.69
C LYS A 734 -12.59 -30.68 16.93
N LEU A 735 -13.29 -29.90 17.75
CA LEU A 735 -12.84 -28.56 18.15
C LEU A 735 -11.55 -28.66 18.97
N GLU A 736 -11.49 -29.57 19.95
CA GLU A 736 -10.30 -29.74 20.78
C GLU A 736 -9.11 -30.31 19.98
N GLU A 737 -9.35 -31.16 18.97
CA GLU A 737 -8.32 -31.61 18.02
C GLU A 737 -7.70 -30.42 17.26
N ILE A 738 -8.51 -29.51 16.73
CA ILE A 738 -8.04 -28.31 16.01
C ILE A 738 -7.29 -27.35 16.95
N LEU A 739 -7.75 -27.21 18.20
CA LEU A 739 -7.09 -26.39 19.22
C LEU A 739 -5.74 -26.98 19.65
N THR A 740 -5.64 -28.30 19.79
CA THR A 740 -4.42 -29.00 20.28
C THR A 740 -3.41 -29.34 19.18
N ARG A 741 -3.82 -29.33 17.89
CA ARG A 741 -2.94 -29.63 16.74
C ARG A 741 -1.64 -28.80 16.77
N GLY A 742 -0.51 -29.49 16.60
CA GLY A 742 0.85 -28.92 16.61
C GLY A 742 1.24 -28.23 15.30
N GLN A 743 2.54 -27.95 15.11
CA GLN A 743 3.08 -27.33 13.89
C GLN A 743 3.21 -28.28 12.68
N GLU A 744 2.61 -29.47 12.73
CA GLU A 744 2.52 -30.33 11.56
C GLU A 744 1.64 -29.69 10.49
N ALA A 745 1.90 -30.01 9.22
CA ALA A 745 1.16 -29.43 8.10
C ALA A 745 -0.34 -29.72 8.27
N ALA A 746 -1.17 -28.68 8.18
CA ALA A 746 -2.61 -28.89 8.13
C ALA A 746 -2.92 -29.78 6.91
N PRO A 747 -3.82 -30.79 7.04
CA PRO A 747 -4.35 -31.46 5.87
C PRO A 747 -4.96 -30.41 4.94
N GLU A 748 -4.76 -30.61 3.64
CA GLU A 748 -5.41 -29.79 2.61
C GLU A 748 -6.93 -29.82 2.82
N ALA A 749 -7.63 -28.75 2.42
CA ALA A 749 -9.07 -28.68 2.58
C ALA A 749 -9.73 -29.90 1.92
N ASP A 750 -10.69 -30.52 2.64
CA ASP A 750 -11.22 -31.87 2.37
C ASP A 750 -11.21 -32.24 0.89
N SER A 751 -10.51 -33.32 0.51
CA SER A 751 -10.17 -33.66 -0.88
C SER A 751 -11.36 -33.97 -1.79
N GLU A 752 -12.58 -33.96 -1.23
CA GLU A 752 -13.83 -33.77 -1.97
C GLU A 752 -13.81 -32.50 -2.83
N THR A 753 -13.11 -31.43 -2.42
CA THR A 753 -13.15 -30.11 -3.07
C THR A 753 -12.60 -30.09 -4.50
N GLU A 754 -11.47 -30.75 -4.76
CA GLU A 754 -10.87 -30.77 -6.11
C GLU A 754 -11.65 -31.71 -7.05
N ALA A 755 -12.17 -32.82 -6.51
CA ALA A 755 -13.02 -33.75 -7.23
C ALA A 755 -14.42 -33.16 -7.54
N ALA A 756 -14.99 -32.38 -6.63
CA ALA A 756 -16.24 -31.63 -6.84
C ALA A 756 -16.04 -30.52 -7.88
N ARG A 757 -14.93 -29.76 -7.81
CA ARG A 757 -14.61 -28.72 -8.80
C ARG A 757 -14.59 -29.24 -10.24
N GLN A 758 -14.15 -30.47 -10.46
CA GLN A 758 -14.12 -31.10 -11.78
C GLN A 758 -15.40 -31.86 -12.17
N ALA A 759 -16.43 -31.88 -11.30
CA ALA A 759 -17.68 -32.61 -11.51
C ALA A 759 -18.94 -31.74 -11.56
N GLU A 760 -18.86 -30.44 -11.22
CA GLU A 760 -20.03 -29.56 -11.01
C GLU A 760 -20.44 -28.66 -12.20
N GLU A 761 -19.84 -28.81 -13.39
CA GLU A 761 -20.33 -28.12 -14.62
C GLU A 761 -21.74 -28.56 -15.08
N GLY A 762 -22.35 -29.55 -14.40
CA GLY A 762 -23.57 -30.25 -14.79
C GLY A 762 -24.84 -29.90 -13.99
N GLY A 763 -25.14 -28.62 -13.74
CA GLY A 763 -26.51 -28.13 -13.47
C GLY A 763 -27.32 -28.85 -12.38
N ARG A 764 -26.70 -29.23 -11.25
CA ARG A 764 -27.37 -29.95 -10.17
C ARG A 764 -28.23 -29.00 -9.32
N LYS A 765 -29.45 -29.44 -8.93
CA LYS A 765 -30.27 -28.72 -7.93
C LYS A 765 -29.51 -28.59 -6.62
N SER A 766 -29.74 -27.50 -5.90
CA SER A 766 -29.13 -27.27 -4.58
C SER A 766 -29.41 -28.41 -3.60
N LYS A 767 -28.46 -28.64 -2.69
CA LYS A 767 -28.66 -29.54 -1.54
C LYS A 767 -29.64 -28.98 -0.50
N PHE A 768 -29.90 -27.68 -0.52
CA PHE A 768 -30.83 -27.01 0.39
C PHE A 768 -32.20 -26.81 -0.25
N PRO A 769 -33.31 -26.99 0.50
CA PRO A 769 -34.61 -26.51 0.06
C PRO A 769 -34.59 -24.98 -0.11
N PRO A 770 -35.50 -24.38 -0.90
CA PRO A 770 -35.58 -22.93 -1.00
C PRO A 770 -35.84 -22.27 0.37
N PRO A 771 -35.24 -21.11 0.67
CA PRO A 771 -35.51 -20.37 1.89
C PRO A 771 -36.96 -19.84 1.91
N PRO A 772 -37.51 -19.51 3.10
CA PRO A 772 -38.82 -18.90 3.21
C PRO A 772 -38.85 -17.53 2.49
N ALA A 773 -39.81 -17.36 1.59
CA ALA A 773 -40.04 -16.10 0.89
C ALA A 773 -41.01 -15.19 1.68
N ASP A 774 -40.84 -13.87 1.57
CA ASP A 774 -41.91 -12.91 1.90
C ASP A 774 -42.88 -12.86 0.71
N PRO A 775 -44.13 -13.37 0.83
CA PRO A 775 -45.11 -13.33 -0.25
C PRO A 775 -45.78 -11.95 -0.36
N GLU A 776 -45.61 -11.08 0.61
CA GLU A 776 -46.10 -9.72 0.58
C GLU A 776 -45.07 -8.85 -0.14
N SER A 777 -45.50 -8.06 -1.12
CA SER A 777 -44.64 -7.07 -1.80
C SER A 777 -45.12 -5.64 -1.52
N PRO A 778 -44.93 -5.12 -0.29
CA PRO A 778 -45.42 -3.79 0.08
C PRO A 778 -44.55 -2.66 -0.48
N VAL A 779 -43.25 -2.90 -0.67
CA VAL A 779 -42.26 -1.87 -1.04
C VAL A 779 -42.44 -1.46 -2.49
N GLN A 780 -42.54 -0.15 -2.78
CA GLN A 780 -42.82 0.37 -4.12
C GLN A 780 -41.62 1.12 -4.73
N LEU A 781 -41.31 0.82 -5.98
CA LEU A 781 -40.44 1.64 -6.83
C LEU A 781 -41.08 1.80 -8.22
N ASN A 782 -41.46 3.04 -8.56
CA ASN A 782 -41.91 3.44 -9.89
C ASN A 782 -43.02 2.57 -10.52
N GLY A 783 -43.95 2.08 -9.70
CA GLY A 783 -45.07 1.23 -10.12
C GLY A 783 -44.77 -0.27 -10.16
N GLN A 784 -43.56 -0.69 -9.78
CA GLN A 784 -43.26 -2.08 -9.44
C GLN A 784 -43.26 -2.28 -7.92
N SER A 785 -43.77 -3.44 -7.49
CA SER A 785 -43.75 -3.89 -6.10
C SER A 785 -42.60 -4.85 -5.82
N PHE A 786 -42.05 -4.79 -4.61
CA PHE A 786 -40.93 -5.60 -4.12
C PHE A 786 -41.23 -6.15 -2.72
N PRO A 787 -40.75 -7.38 -2.39
CA PRO A 787 -40.84 -7.93 -1.03
C PRO A 787 -40.01 -7.12 -0.05
N ARG A 788 -40.29 -7.22 1.25
CA ARG A 788 -39.45 -6.54 2.26
C ARG A 788 -38.03 -7.09 2.25
N GLN A 789 -37.89 -8.41 2.09
CA GLN A 789 -36.59 -9.08 2.16
C GLN A 789 -36.56 -10.34 1.31
N ILE A 790 -35.36 -10.71 0.89
CA ILE A 790 -35.07 -11.96 0.20
C ILE A 790 -33.81 -12.57 0.83
N PHE A 791 -33.77 -13.89 0.88
CA PHE A 791 -32.71 -14.68 1.49
C PHE A 791 -32.06 -15.60 0.48
N SER A 792 -30.77 -15.87 0.60
CA SER A 792 -30.05 -16.84 -0.24
C SER A 792 -29.68 -18.09 0.59
N PRO A 793 -29.33 -19.24 -0.03
CA PRO A 793 -29.21 -19.48 -1.46
C PRO A 793 -30.56 -19.69 -2.18
N GLN A 794 -30.64 -19.30 -3.46
CA GLN A 794 -31.79 -19.52 -4.38
C GLN A 794 -33.06 -18.68 -4.12
N GLY A 795 -32.99 -17.57 -3.39
CA GLY A 795 -34.16 -16.70 -3.19
C GLY A 795 -34.42 -15.73 -4.35
N GLY A 796 -33.45 -15.51 -5.23
CA GLY A 796 -33.54 -14.53 -6.32
C GLY A 796 -33.22 -13.10 -5.87
N ILE A 797 -32.25 -12.92 -4.98
CA ILE A 797 -31.74 -11.59 -4.60
C ILE A 797 -31.15 -10.90 -5.83
N GLU A 798 -30.34 -11.61 -6.62
CA GLU A 798 -29.75 -11.08 -7.86
C GLU A 798 -30.83 -10.62 -8.85
N ASP A 799 -31.89 -11.40 -9.05
CA ASP A 799 -32.94 -11.07 -10.00
C ASP A 799 -33.87 -9.94 -9.48
N ALA A 800 -34.07 -9.82 -8.16
CA ALA A 800 -34.77 -8.69 -7.55
C ALA A 800 -33.97 -7.37 -7.62
N LEU A 801 -32.65 -7.43 -7.46
CA LEU A 801 -31.76 -6.29 -7.70
C LEU A 801 -31.81 -5.83 -9.16
N ILE A 802 -31.78 -6.76 -10.12
CA ILE A 802 -31.92 -6.45 -11.54
C ILE A 802 -33.27 -5.77 -11.81
N ARG A 803 -34.38 -6.28 -11.25
CA ARG A 803 -35.69 -5.61 -11.35
C ARG A 803 -35.70 -4.19 -10.77
N ALA A 804 -34.98 -3.94 -9.67
CA ALA A 804 -34.87 -2.60 -9.09
C ALA A 804 -34.06 -1.65 -10.01
N ILE A 805 -32.98 -2.14 -10.61
CA ILE A 805 -32.15 -1.43 -11.60
C ILE A 805 -32.94 -1.15 -12.90
N GLU A 806 -33.84 -2.04 -13.31
CA GLU A 806 -34.76 -1.84 -14.43
C GLU A 806 -35.88 -0.84 -14.10
N ALA A 807 -36.40 -0.85 -12.87
CA ALA A 807 -37.45 0.05 -12.40
C ALA A 807 -36.97 1.49 -12.16
N ALA A 808 -35.68 1.70 -11.84
CA ALA A 808 -35.10 3.02 -11.61
C ALA A 808 -35.17 3.94 -12.86
N GLN A 809 -35.44 5.22 -12.63
CA GLN A 809 -35.74 6.22 -13.67
C GLN A 809 -34.85 7.47 -13.62
N ALA A 810 -34.18 7.74 -12.50
CA ALA A 810 -33.42 8.96 -12.27
C ALA A 810 -32.00 8.68 -11.72
N THR A 811 -31.86 7.92 -10.64
CA THR A 811 -30.55 7.63 -10.02
C THR A 811 -30.40 6.20 -9.54
N ILE A 812 -29.15 5.71 -9.53
CA ILE A 812 -28.74 4.51 -8.82
C ILE A 812 -27.41 4.79 -8.12
N GLU A 813 -27.40 4.73 -6.79
CA GLU A 813 -26.22 4.91 -5.95
C GLU A 813 -25.87 3.58 -5.24
N ILE A 814 -24.70 2.98 -5.52
CA ILE A 814 -24.31 1.68 -4.94
C ILE A 814 -23.00 1.81 -4.15
N ALA A 815 -23.03 1.44 -2.86
CA ALA A 815 -21.84 1.21 -2.06
C ALA A 815 -21.69 -0.30 -1.81
N MET A 816 -20.72 -0.94 -2.46
CA MET A 816 -20.55 -2.38 -2.44
C MET A 816 -19.11 -2.82 -2.12
N PHE A 817 -18.96 -3.61 -1.05
CA PHE A 817 -17.70 -4.24 -0.68
C PHE A 817 -17.20 -5.18 -1.78
N SER A 818 -18.03 -6.14 -2.19
CA SER A 818 -17.63 -7.21 -3.13
C SER A 818 -18.63 -7.29 -4.28
N PHE A 819 -18.15 -7.04 -5.49
CA PHE A 819 -18.93 -6.99 -6.73
C PHE A 819 -18.25 -7.92 -7.75
N TYR A 820 -19.01 -8.89 -8.25
CA TYR A 820 -18.60 -9.91 -9.24
C TYR A 820 -19.72 -10.31 -10.23
N SER A 821 -20.99 -9.93 -10.01
CA SER A 821 -22.11 -10.34 -10.87
C SER A 821 -22.08 -9.66 -12.24
N ARG A 822 -22.07 -10.47 -13.30
CA ARG A 822 -22.21 -10.00 -14.68
C ARG A 822 -23.60 -9.44 -14.96
N LYS A 823 -24.66 -10.15 -14.53
CA LYS A 823 -26.04 -9.72 -14.78
C LYS A 823 -26.33 -8.33 -14.19
N ILE A 824 -25.92 -8.08 -12.94
CA ILE A 824 -26.13 -6.79 -12.26
C ILE A 824 -25.36 -5.68 -13.00
N ALA A 825 -24.12 -5.92 -13.43
CA ALA A 825 -23.33 -4.94 -14.17
C ALA A 825 -23.92 -4.61 -15.56
N ASP A 826 -24.42 -5.61 -16.30
CA ASP A 826 -25.11 -5.41 -17.57
C ASP A 826 -26.43 -4.65 -17.38
N ALA A 827 -27.20 -4.95 -16.32
CA ALA A 827 -28.41 -4.21 -15.98
C ALA A 827 -28.11 -2.74 -15.62
N LEU A 828 -27.00 -2.47 -14.90
CA LEU A 828 -26.54 -1.11 -14.60
C LEU A 828 -26.08 -0.36 -15.85
N LEU A 829 -25.46 -1.05 -16.82
CA LEU A 829 -25.10 -0.45 -18.11
C LEU A 829 -26.36 -0.11 -18.91
N ALA A 830 -27.34 -1.02 -18.98
CA ALA A 830 -28.64 -0.75 -19.57
C ALA A 830 -29.36 0.42 -18.87
N ALA A 831 -29.29 0.55 -17.54
CA ALA A 831 -29.87 1.68 -16.81
C ALA A 831 -29.16 3.01 -17.16
N LYS A 832 -27.83 3.02 -17.16
CA LYS A 832 -27.02 4.17 -17.60
C LYS A 832 -27.37 4.60 -19.03
N ASP A 833 -27.55 3.65 -19.93
CA ASP A 833 -27.83 3.91 -21.34
C ASP A 833 -29.31 4.26 -21.60
N ARG A 834 -30.23 3.95 -20.67
CA ARG A 834 -31.56 4.59 -20.57
C ARG A 834 -31.52 6.04 -20.05
N GLY A 835 -30.36 6.53 -19.60
CA GLY A 835 -30.16 7.88 -19.06
C GLY A 835 -30.24 7.98 -17.53
N VAL A 836 -30.32 6.87 -16.80
CA VAL A 836 -30.31 6.85 -15.33
C VAL A 836 -28.90 7.18 -14.82
N LYS A 837 -28.77 8.08 -13.84
CA LYS A 837 -27.46 8.44 -13.29
C LYS A 837 -26.96 7.34 -12.34
N VAL A 838 -25.95 6.57 -12.77
CA VAL A 838 -25.35 5.50 -11.93
C VAL A 838 -24.03 5.96 -11.30
N GLN A 839 -23.99 6.02 -9.96
CA GLN A 839 -22.78 6.27 -9.16
C GLN A 839 -22.39 5.00 -8.39
N LEU A 840 -21.10 4.63 -8.44
CA LEU A 840 -20.57 3.41 -7.83
C LEU A 840 -19.45 3.73 -6.85
N LEU A 841 -19.52 3.22 -5.63
CA LEU A 841 -18.44 3.22 -4.65
C LEU A 841 -18.07 1.78 -4.30
N LEU A 842 -16.85 1.35 -4.65
CA LEU A 842 -16.37 -0.01 -4.39
C LEU A 842 -15.17 -0.04 -3.43
N ASP A 843 -14.95 -1.17 -2.78
CA ASP A 843 -13.78 -1.39 -1.91
C ASP A 843 -12.49 -1.65 -2.71
N LYS A 844 -11.43 -0.89 -2.40
CA LYS A 844 -10.12 -0.99 -3.09
C LYS A 844 -9.46 -2.37 -2.99
N SER A 845 -9.67 -3.11 -1.90
CA SER A 845 -9.08 -4.45 -1.75
C SER A 845 -9.79 -5.48 -2.63
N GLN A 846 -11.11 -5.34 -2.79
CA GLN A 846 -11.92 -6.26 -3.60
C GLN A 846 -11.83 -5.94 -5.09
N THR A 847 -11.81 -4.67 -5.50
CA THR A 847 -11.62 -4.35 -6.93
C THR A 847 -10.24 -4.73 -7.45
N ALA A 848 -9.20 -4.69 -6.62
CA ALA A 848 -7.88 -5.23 -6.96
C ALA A 848 -7.89 -6.75 -7.26
N LEU A 849 -8.92 -7.48 -6.82
CA LEU A 849 -9.13 -8.90 -7.12
C LEU A 849 -10.07 -9.11 -8.31
N SER A 850 -11.18 -8.36 -8.38
CA SER A 850 -12.20 -8.54 -9.44
C SER A 850 -11.89 -7.80 -10.75
N LYS A 851 -11.10 -6.72 -10.70
CA LYS A 851 -10.82 -5.77 -11.78
C LYS A 851 -12.07 -5.17 -12.46
N LEU A 852 -13.20 -5.15 -11.76
CA LEU A 852 -14.45 -4.60 -12.31
C LEU A 852 -14.50 -3.07 -12.29
N ASP A 853 -13.64 -2.43 -11.51
CA ASP A 853 -13.45 -0.98 -11.54
C ASP A 853 -12.91 -0.48 -12.88
N ASP A 854 -11.96 -1.21 -13.49
CA ASP A 854 -11.52 -0.98 -14.87
C ASP A 854 -12.69 -1.06 -15.86
N TRP A 855 -13.62 -2.02 -15.70
CA TRP A 855 -14.75 -2.22 -16.61
C TRP A 855 -15.79 -1.08 -16.49
N PHE A 856 -16.22 -0.76 -15.27
CA PHE A 856 -17.11 0.38 -15.02
C PHE A 856 -16.49 1.72 -15.46
N SER A 857 -15.17 1.90 -15.27
CA SER A 857 -14.46 3.08 -15.75
C SER A 857 -14.32 3.14 -17.27
N TRP A 858 -14.15 1.99 -17.93
CA TRP A 858 -14.16 1.86 -19.39
C TRP A 858 -15.50 2.33 -19.99
N HIS A 859 -16.62 1.77 -19.52
CA HIS A 859 -17.98 2.11 -19.95
C HIS A 859 -18.49 3.48 -19.43
N GLY A 860 -17.68 4.22 -18.68
CA GLY A 860 -17.93 5.63 -18.34
C GLY A 860 -18.93 5.84 -17.20
N PHE A 861 -18.96 4.94 -16.20
CA PHE A 861 -19.73 5.14 -14.97
C PHE A 861 -19.08 6.21 -14.07
N GLU A 862 -19.88 6.83 -13.19
CA GLU A 862 -19.35 7.64 -12.08
C GLU A 862 -18.83 6.72 -10.96
N ILE A 863 -17.70 6.06 -11.21
CA ILE A 863 -17.07 5.14 -10.26
C ILE A 863 -15.96 5.80 -9.42
N ARG A 864 -16.02 5.53 -8.12
CA ARG A 864 -14.98 5.80 -7.14
C ARG A 864 -14.70 4.56 -6.30
N LEU A 865 -13.56 4.60 -5.63
CA LEU A 865 -13.00 3.52 -4.84
C LEU A 865 -12.67 4.05 -3.46
N SER A 866 -12.85 3.25 -2.42
CA SER A 866 -12.57 3.65 -1.04
C SER A 866 -11.75 2.60 -0.28
N LEU A 867 -11.19 3.05 0.84
CA LEU A 867 -10.67 2.22 1.91
C LEU A 867 -11.64 2.30 3.08
N GLY A 868 -11.18 1.95 4.28
CA GLY A 868 -11.83 2.28 5.55
C GLY A 868 -11.65 3.75 5.94
N PRO A 869 -12.00 4.12 7.18
CA PRO A 869 -12.10 5.51 7.62
C PRO A 869 -10.86 6.08 8.32
N ASP A 870 -9.85 5.26 8.65
CA ASP A 870 -8.71 5.66 9.50
C ASP A 870 -7.42 5.69 8.67
N ASP A 871 -7.13 6.83 8.05
CA ASP A 871 -5.95 7.06 7.19
C ASP A 871 -4.59 6.83 7.92
N GLU A 872 -4.56 6.65 9.25
CA GLU A 872 -3.35 6.26 10.00
C GLU A 872 -3.18 4.74 10.20
N ARG A 873 -4.21 3.92 9.92
CA ARG A 873 -4.18 2.45 10.02
C ARG A 873 -3.61 1.81 8.77
N ASP A 874 -3.08 0.59 8.91
CA ASP A 874 -2.64 -0.21 7.77
C ASP A 874 -3.80 -0.46 6.78
N PRO A 875 -3.71 0.04 5.53
CA PRO A 875 -4.74 -0.12 4.51
C PRO A 875 -5.00 -1.55 4.02
N LEU A 876 -4.38 -2.57 4.63
CA LEU A 876 -4.71 -3.99 4.47
C LEU A 876 -5.91 -4.45 5.34
N TYR A 877 -6.13 -3.82 6.51
CA TYR A 877 -7.22 -4.20 7.43
C TYR A 877 -8.46 -3.31 7.28
N GLN A 878 -8.25 -2.08 6.81
CA GLN A 878 -9.28 -1.11 6.49
C GLN A 878 -10.15 -1.51 5.29
N LYS A 879 -11.46 -1.24 5.33
CA LYS A 879 -12.41 -1.61 4.26
C LYS A 879 -13.58 -0.62 4.09
N MET A 880 -14.05 -0.48 2.86
CA MET A 880 -15.39 0.00 2.55
C MET A 880 -16.33 -1.21 2.57
N HIS A 881 -16.82 -1.61 3.75
CA HIS A 881 -17.46 -2.91 3.95
C HIS A 881 -19.00 -2.89 3.75
N ASN A 882 -19.60 -1.74 3.48
CA ASN A 882 -21.03 -1.62 3.12
C ASN A 882 -21.45 -2.57 1.99
N LYS A 883 -22.72 -3.01 2.04
CA LYS A 883 -23.48 -3.55 0.91
C LYS A 883 -24.83 -2.83 0.91
N PHE A 884 -24.98 -1.81 0.09
CA PHE A 884 -26.27 -1.15 -0.12
C PHE A 884 -26.39 -0.54 -1.52
N ALA A 885 -27.64 -0.42 -1.98
CA ALA A 885 -28.03 0.34 -3.16
C ALA A 885 -29.17 1.30 -2.84
N ILE A 886 -29.25 2.40 -3.59
CA ILE A 886 -30.33 3.38 -3.54
C ILE A 886 -30.85 3.57 -4.96
N PHE A 887 -32.17 3.64 -5.11
CA PHE A 887 -32.86 3.78 -6.39
C PHE A 887 -33.75 5.02 -6.36
N ASP A 888 -33.46 5.97 -7.25
CA ASP A 888 -34.10 7.29 -7.38
C ASP A 888 -34.15 8.15 -6.10
N GLY A 889 -33.35 7.83 -5.08
CA GLY A 889 -33.51 8.40 -3.72
C GLY A 889 -34.84 8.03 -3.04
N LYS A 890 -35.55 7.00 -3.53
CA LYS A 890 -36.86 6.55 -3.03
C LYS A 890 -36.76 5.22 -2.29
N MET A 891 -36.05 4.25 -2.86
CA MET A 891 -35.92 2.90 -2.33
C MET A 891 -34.46 2.59 -1.97
N VAL A 892 -34.24 1.97 -0.81
CA VAL A 892 -32.94 1.45 -0.35
C VAL A 892 -32.97 -0.07 -0.35
N GLU A 893 -31.90 -0.70 -0.84
CA GLU A 893 -31.55 -2.09 -0.57
C GLU A 893 -30.32 -2.10 0.35
N THR A 894 -30.30 -2.95 1.39
CA THR A 894 -29.09 -3.23 2.17
C THR A 894 -29.14 -4.62 2.83
N GLY A 895 -27.99 -5.16 3.21
CA GLY A 895 -27.91 -6.38 3.99
C GLY A 895 -26.51 -6.95 4.09
N SER A 896 -26.42 -8.28 4.08
CA SER A 896 -25.14 -8.99 4.02
C SER A 896 -24.66 -9.21 2.58
N PHE A 897 -25.61 -9.29 1.63
CA PHE A 897 -25.45 -9.82 0.28
C PHE A 897 -24.37 -9.10 -0.54
N ASN A 898 -23.35 -9.85 -0.94
CA ASN A 898 -22.33 -9.37 -1.87
C ASN A 898 -22.81 -9.61 -3.32
N TYR A 899 -22.66 -8.65 -4.21
CA TYR A 899 -23.21 -8.71 -5.58
C TYR A 899 -22.43 -9.70 -6.46
N SER A 900 -22.65 -11.00 -6.26
CA SER A 900 -21.86 -12.10 -6.82
C SER A 900 -22.68 -13.39 -7.00
N PRO A 901 -22.37 -14.24 -8.01
CA PRO A 901 -23.05 -15.53 -8.17
C PRO A 901 -22.89 -16.49 -6.98
N ASN A 902 -21.78 -16.39 -6.25
CA ASN A 902 -21.53 -17.22 -5.06
C ASN A 902 -22.36 -16.80 -3.83
N ALA A 903 -22.80 -15.54 -3.76
CA ALA A 903 -23.76 -15.12 -2.75
C ALA A 903 -25.14 -15.74 -3.03
N GLU A 904 -25.66 -15.58 -4.25
CA GLU A 904 -26.98 -16.07 -4.66
C GLU A 904 -27.11 -17.60 -4.61
N ASN A 905 -26.12 -18.34 -5.14
CA ASN A 905 -26.27 -19.78 -5.36
C ASN A 905 -25.74 -20.64 -4.22
N ASN A 906 -24.74 -20.15 -3.47
CA ASN A 906 -23.95 -20.99 -2.56
C ASN A 906 -24.00 -20.56 -1.09
N SER A 907 -24.25 -19.28 -0.79
CA SER A 907 -24.08 -18.70 0.56
C SER A 907 -25.41 -18.33 1.20
N PHE A 908 -25.47 -18.36 2.53
CA PHE A 908 -26.62 -17.84 3.29
C PHE A 908 -26.41 -16.35 3.57
N GLU A 909 -27.13 -15.50 2.84
CA GLU A 909 -27.11 -14.05 2.91
C GLU A 909 -28.54 -13.51 3.06
N ASN A 910 -28.68 -12.18 3.18
CA ASN A 910 -29.95 -11.47 3.13
C ASN A 910 -29.79 -10.11 2.41
N ALA A 911 -30.88 -9.66 1.77
CA ALA A 911 -31.05 -8.33 1.20
C ALA A 911 -32.42 -7.76 1.58
N ASN A 912 -32.48 -6.46 1.86
CA ASN A 912 -33.62 -5.82 2.51
C ASN A 912 -34.03 -4.52 1.82
N PHE A 913 -35.26 -4.47 1.32
CA PHE A 913 -35.82 -3.33 0.58
C PHE A 913 -36.66 -2.42 1.50
N PHE A 914 -36.55 -1.11 1.32
CA PHE A 914 -37.29 -0.09 2.06
C PHE A 914 -37.62 1.11 1.18
N ASP A 915 -38.86 1.58 1.19
CA ASP A 915 -39.37 2.79 0.51
C ASP A 915 -39.70 3.93 1.50
N ILE A 916 -39.00 3.96 2.64
CA ILE A 916 -39.17 4.97 3.70
C ILE A 916 -38.34 6.23 3.35
N PRO A 917 -38.96 7.40 3.09
CA PRO A 917 -38.23 8.57 2.59
C PRO A 917 -37.10 9.07 3.51
N ALA A 918 -37.34 9.12 4.83
CA ALA A 918 -36.33 9.56 5.80
C ALA A 918 -35.12 8.59 5.89
N LEU A 919 -35.34 7.31 5.60
CA LEU A 919 -34.26 6.32 5.52
C LEU A 919 -33.47 6.50 4.22
N ALA A 920 -34.17 6.67 3.09
CA ALA A 920 -33.53 6.93 1.80
C ALA A 920 -32.69 8.22 1.82
N GLU A 921 -33.18 9.30 2.40
CA GLU A 921 -32.45 10.56 2.58
C GLU A 921 -31.14 10.35 3.38
N ARG A 922 -31.21 9.59 4.48
CA ARG A 922 -30.02 9.23 5.28
C ARG A 922 -29.01 8.40 4.50
N TYR A 923 -29.45 7.41 3.73
CA TYR A 923 -28.54 6.61 2.89
C TYR A 923 -27.93 7.43 1.76
N VAL A 924 -28.68 8.36 1.14
CA VAL A 924 -28.14 9.28 0.12
C VAL A 924 -27.08 10.20 0.73
N ALA A 925 -27.35 10.80 1.90
CA ALA A 925 -26.37 11.65 2.58
C ALA A 925 -25.10 10.88 2.98
N PHE A 926 -25.25 9.64 3.49
CA PHE A 926 -24.12 8.76 3.80
C PHE A 926 -23.33 8.39 2.53
N PHE A 927 -24.01 7.96 1.46
CA PHE A 927 -23.36 7.66 0.18
C PHE A 927 -22.57 8.85 -0.35
N GLN A 928 -23.16 10.06 -0.35
CA GLN A 928 -22.47 11.26 -0.85
C GLN A 928 -21.26 11.65 0.00
N ARG A 929 -21.28 11.45 1.34
CA ARG A 929 -20.06 11.54 2.17
C ARG A 929 -18.97 10.58 1.67
N LEU A 930 -19.29 9.29 1.63
CA LEU A 930 -18.31 8.25 1.26
C LEU A 930 -17.78 8.44 -0.17
N PHE A 931 -18.66 8.80 -1.10
CA PHE A 931 -18.31 9.06 -2.50
C PHE A 931 -17.42 10.30 -2.64
N GLN A 932 -17.61 11.35 -1.84
CA GLN A 932 -16.72 12.51 -1.87
C GLN A 932 -15.29 12.18 -1.40
N HIS A 933 -15.15 11.33 -0.36
CA HIS A 933 -13.85 10.85 0.12
C HIS A 933 -13.20 9.79 -0.81
N GLY A 934 -14.00 9.00 -1.53
CA GLY A 934 -13.50 7.98 -2.46
C GLY A 934 -12.63 8.56 -3.57
N PHE A 935 -11.53 7.90 -3.91
CA PHE A 935 -10.65 8.29 -5.02
C PHE A 935 -11.22 7.77 -6.35
N LYS A 936 -11.03 8.52 -7.44
CA LYS A 936 -11.52 8.14 -8.77
C LYS A 936 -10.81 6.87 -9.28
N ALA A 937 -11.55 5.95 -9.88
CA ALA A 937 -10.94 4.81 -10.57
C ALA A 937 -10.13 5.29 -11.79
N PRO A 938 -8.98 4.66 -12.12
CA PRO A 938 -8.28 4.92 -13.38
C PRO A 938 -9.16 4.51 -14.56
N LYS A 939 -8.93 5.07 -15.76
CA LYS A 939 -9.57 4.56 -16.99
C LYS A 939 -8.57 3.73 -17.79
N PRO A 940 -8.85 2.45 -18.09
CA PRO A 940 -7.93 1.62 -18.87
C PRO A 940 -7.84 2.08 -20.33
N ARG A 941 -6.72 1.80 -21.00
CA ARG A 941 -6.47 2.16 -22.41
C ARG A 941 -7.25 1.28 -23.42
N ARG A 942 -7.74 0.12 -22.99
CA ARG A 942 -8.50 -0.86 -23.79
C ARG A 942 -9.61 -1.49 -22.94
N GLU A 943 -10.62 -2.05 -23.58
CA GLU A 943 -11.70 -2.75 -22.89
C GLU A 943 -11.16 -3.95 -22.07
N PRO A 944 -11.48 -4.05 -20.77
CA PRO A 944 -11.06 -5.19 -19.96
C PRO A 944 -11.81 -6.47 -20.37
N THR A 945 -11.06 -7.54 -20.67
CA THR A 945 -11.67 -8.86 -20.92
C THR A 945 -12.19 -9.44 -19.61
N TRP A 946 -13.50 -9.35 -19.38
CA TRP A 946 -14.19 -9.96 -18.25
C TRP A 946 -14.13 -11.49 -18.34
N LYS A 947 -13.10 -12.09 -17.74
CA LYS A 947 -13.12 -13.51 -17.39
C LYS A 947 -13.89 -13.67 -16.10
N ASN A 948 -15.01 -14.39 -16.13
CA ASN A 948 -15.79 -14.67 -14.93
C ASN A 948 -14.93 -15.55 -13.98
N PRO A 949 -14.66 -15.14 -12.73
CA PRO A 949 -13.92 -15.98 -11.80
C PRO A 949 -14.77 -17.17 -11.34
N ALA A 950 -14.13 -18.34 -11.24
CA ALA A 950 -14.76 -19.65 -10.99
C ALA A 950 -14.50 -20.21 -9.58
#